data_AF-A0AAN0IW99-F1
#
_entry.id   AF-A0AAN0IW99-F1
#
_cell.length_a   1.000
_cell.length_b   1.000
_cell.length_c   1.000
_cell.angle_alpha   90.00
_cell.angle_beta   90.00
_cell.angle_gamma   90.00
#
_symmetry.space_group_name_H-M   'P 1'
#
loop_
_entity.id
_entity.type
_entity.pdbx_description
1 polymer ?
#
loop_
_entity_poly.entity_id
_entity_poly.type
_entity_poly.pdbx_seq_one_letter_code
_entity_poly.pdbx_strand_id
1 'polypeptide(L)'
;MASGEENAFVSSTKELKVLRRNASKLQRTISDHRLLSMDLYSAELISLTTLQKVNVPVTTPDAQSYEIINNLIRAVVVDPDNFHKLLQVLEDHPPLLTAVAKEMKEEYDSCEFECTSPLKQPEISNDQQKKIITIDGRTIQRGYDRMRGKLAELVFDFQKVVEKSTVNIEDLKQYVILYHPDEQYRDELRKARDINAVFAVIRSKFCSLFNYTVLLRIAEKFNLPDGFEVIQRYEAEEENYRRILSSSALADELQKENELLHQNLSHTKAIILRLQRWSRPPALTVDEFHEVIKDIFADLGDLLHLLKVEAGSIIITMCAPERVTGTLIALAKRKIAYLKDIGVTWLTIGNTLIINDIEDTEELSHDVMEQEIEDKPSSPSPIKENSSDNVNQLPITGTVSQLSRPTVQAVADDGGDDTDQGMGTDSATPIYTPTWRNYPFTPREVMIIGSFGDHNNWLEQQSIVSPKILTKELSDEWRKEETEKIADLYSKNPEKYHIKSVHYNIPGEERTKEYYIEAIKKFFINCTQPGANIDYTGHGEKDTGNWCFKDGVISFNDIFELYINYFKGKSLSITSDCSYSGNWINECGKRLDEMNVPSCGHHTRQQGLLFKISTSCEPNEEATALCYVNEANAYSEADKTVVLWYGKTLTSGQKTMLNDFRDIRCSKPANESCEADTDCTWNDYLSNKYHLVYKVCGKDKGYAAWHYVLVDEEKFVDFKAQVATGSIDLSKYGKILESGWGKDPPEDIERKVNLRFGKLLKPL
;
A
#
# COMPACT_ATOMS: atom_id res chain seq x y z
N MET A 1 -18.12 -16.93 -41.43
CA MET A 1 -19.03 -15.77 -41.34
C MET A 1 -19.26 -15.49 -39.86
N ALA A 2 -19.39 -14.21 -39.52
CA ALA A 2 -18.98 -13.59 -38.27
C ALA A 2 -19.52 -14.22 -36.98
N SER A 3 -18.61 -14.27 -36.02
CA SER A 3 -18.72 -14.61 -34.61
C SER A 3 -19.53 -13.58 -33.82
N GLY A 4 -20.51 -14.06 -33.05
CA GLY A 4 -21.00 -13.39 -31.86
C GLY A 4 -20.92 -14.39 -30.72
N GLU A 5 -19.91 -14.27 -29.86
CA GLU A 5 -19.88 -14.95 -28.56
C GLU A 5 -19.57 -13.92 -27.49
N GLU A 6 -20.54 -13.81 -26.59
CA GLU A 6 -20.71 -12.83 -25.53
C GLU A 6 -19.79 -13.14 -24.33
N ASN A 7 -19.02 -12.14 -23.93
CA ASN A 7 -19.02 -11.56 -22.58
C ASN A 7 -19.04 -12.53 -21.36
N ALA A 8 -17.87 -12.89 -20.84
CA ALA A 8 -17.71 -13.27 -19.43
C ALA A 8 -17.15 -12.06 -18.65
N PHE A 9 -18.08 -11.27 -18.10
CA PHE A 9 -17.87 -10.06 -17.29
C PHE A 9 -17.73 -10.40 -15.80
N VAL A 10 -17.12 -9.47 -15.03
CA VAL A 10 -17.34 -9.32 -13.58
C VAL A 10 -18.83 -9.45 -13.27
N SER A 11 -19.21 -10.16 -12.21
CA SER A 11 -20.61 -10.26 -11.80
C SER A 11 -21.15 -8.87 -11.42
N SER A 12 -21.77 -8.19 -12.39
CA SER A 12 -22.59 -7.02 -12.13
C SER A 12 -23.70 -7.45 -11.17
N THR A 13 -23.85 -6.73 -10.07
CA THR A 13 -24.96 -6.94 -9.14
C THR A 13 -26.28 -6.80 -9.90
N LYS A 14 -27.29 -7.54 -9.44
CA LYS A 14 -28.61 -7.61 -10.08
C LYS A 14 -29.22 -6.20 -10.15
N GLU A 15 -29.03 -5.43 -9.09
CA GLU A 15 -29.35 -4.03 -8.89
C GLU A 15 -28.74 -3.13 -9.98
N LEU A 16 -27.43 -3.26 -10.24
CA LEU A 16 -26.73 -2.44 -11.24
C LEU A 16 -27.20 -2.76 -12.66
N LYS A 17 -27.47 -4.04 -12.96
CA LYS A 17 -28.02 -4.48 -14.26
C LYS A 17 -29.38 -3.85 -14.52
N VAL A 18 -30.28 -3.94 -13.55
CA VAL A 18 -31.64 -3.38 -13.64
C VAL A 18 -31.59 -1.86 -13.77
N LEU A 19 -30.77 -1.16 -12.97
CA LEU A 19 -30.62 0.29 -13.07
C LEU A 19 -30.09 0.73 -14.44
N ARG A 20 -29.06 0.05 -14.98
CA ARG A 20 -28.49 0.41 -16.29
C ARG A 20 -29.48 0.19 -17.44
N ARG A 21 -30.28 -0.88 -17.41
CA ARG A 21 -31.32 -1.13 -18.43
C ARG A 21 -32.42 -0.08 -18.42
N ASN A 22 -32.74 0.44 -17.24
CA ASN A 22 -33.79 1.43 -17.07
C ASN A 22 -33.28 2.89 -17.08
N ALA A 23 -31.98 3.12 -17.19
CA ALA A 23 -31.35 4.45 -17.14
C ALA A 23 -31.92 5.45 -18.16
N SER A 24 -32.07 5.03 -19.42
CA SER A 24 -32.62 5.87 -20.49
C SER A 24 -34.10 6.18 -20.28
N LYS A 25 -34.86 5.22 -19.73
CA LYS A 25 -36.27 5.41 -19.39
C LYS A 25 -36.43 6.35 -18.20
N LEU A 26 -35.59 6.20 -17.17
CA LEU A 26 -35.54 7.11 -16.02
C LEU A 26 -35.20 8.53 -16.48
N GLN A 27 -34.17 8.69 -17.31
CA GLN A 27 -33.74 9.99 -17.87
C GLN A 27 -34.87 10.73 -18.61
N ARG A 28 -35.69 10.02 -19.39
CA ARG A 28 -36.84 10.58 -20.13
C ARG A 28 -38.05 10.88 -19.25
N THR A 29 -38.11 10.30 -18.05
CA THR A 29 -39.28 10.36 -17.15
C THR A 29 -39.15 11.44 -16.08
N ILE A 30 -37.92 11.85 -15.75
CA ILE A 30 -37.67 12.93 -14.79
C ILE A 30 -38.26 14.24 -15.34
N SER A 31 -39.23 14.78 -14.62
CA SER A 31 -39.96 16.00 -14.97
C SER A 31 -39.73 17.16 -14.01
N ASP A 32 -39.36 16.87 -12.76
CA ASP A 32 -38.94 17.87 -11.77
C ASP A 32 -37.58 17.47 -11.17
N HIS A 33 -36.50 17.94 -11.82
CA HIS A 33 -35.12 17.66 -11.42
C HIS A 33 -34.77 18.24 -10.05
N ARG A 34 -35.41 19.35 -9.66
CA ARG A 34 -35.13 20.03 -8.41
C ARG A 34 -35.70 19.26 -7.23
N LEU A 35 -36.96 18.86 -7.33
CA LEU A 35 -37.60 18.07 -6.29
C LEU A 35 -36.90 16.72 -6.12
N LEU A 36 -36.71 15.98 -7.23
CA LEU A 36 -36.06 14.67 -7.19
C LEU A 36 -34.62 14.75 -6.65
N SER A 37 -33.83 15.75 -7.05
CA SER A 37 -32.46 15.87 -6.53
C SER A 37 -32.41 16.19 -5.03
N MET A 38 -33.37 16.95 -4.48
CA MET A 38 -33.44 17.20 -3.03
C MET A 38 -33.78 15.92 -2.24
N ASP A 39 -34.69 15.11 -2.75
CA ASP A 39 -35.12 13.87 -2.10
C ASP A 39 -34.02 12.80 -2.18
N LEU A 40 -33.35 12.68 -3.34
CA LEU A 40 -32.17 11.82 -3.49
C LEU A 40 -31.00 12.25 -2.59
N TYR A 41 -30.79 13.55 -2.39
CA TYR A 41 -29.77 14.05 -1.46
C TYR A 41 -30.14 13.72 -0.01
N SER A 42 -31.41 13.87 0.36
CA SER A 42 -31.92 13.55 1.71
C SER A 42 -31.84 12.06 2.03
N ALA A 43 -31.93 11.21 1.00
CA ALA A 43 -31.71 9.75 1.09
C ALA A 43 -30.23 9.33 0.98
N GLU A 44 -29.29 10.29 0.98
CA GLU A 44 -27.83 10.08 0.84
C GLU A 44 -27.41 9.37 -0.46
N LEU A 45 -28.23 9.46 -1.53
CA LEU A 45 -27.97 8.81 -2.82
C LEU A 45 -27.15 9.66 -3.79
N ILE A 46 -27.11 10.98 -3.59
CA ILE A 46 -26.29 11.91 -4.37
C ILE A 46 -25.60 12.92 -3.45
N SER A 47 -24.47 13.46 -3.90
CA SER A 47 -23.69 14.44 -3.13
C SER A 47 -24.29 15.86 -3.15
N LEU A 48 -23.89 16.71 -2.20
CA LEU A 48 -24.23 18.14 -2.20
C LEU A 48 -23.76 18.81 -3.50
N THR A 49 -22.60 18.42 -4.02
CA THR A 49 -22.07 18.92 -5.30
C THR A 49 -22.97 18.55 -6.47
N THR A 50 -23.49 17.31 -6.49
CA THR A 50 -24.44 16.85 -7.51
C THR A 50 -25.75 17.63 -7.42
N LEU A 51 -26.28 17.82 -6.20
CA LEU A 51 -27.47 18.64 -5.95
C LEU A 51 -27.29 20.06 -6.49
N GLN A 52 -26.13 20.69 -6.22
CA GLN A 52 -25.83 22.04 -6.70
C GLN A 52 -25.74 22.09 -8.24
N LYS A 53 -25.08 21.11 -8.88
CA LYS A 53 -24.93 21.03 -10.35
C LYS A 53 -26.27 20.89 -11.07
N VAL A 54 -27.14 20.03 -10.56
CA VAL A 54 -28.49 19.82 -11.13
C VAL A 54 -29.32 21.10 -11.04
N ASN A 55 -29.18 21.87 -9.95
CA ASN A 55 -29.99 23.06 -9.68
C ASN A 55 -29.42 24.37 -10.25
N VAL A 56 -28.38 24.32 -11.08
CA VAL A 56 -27.83 25.52 -11.73
C VAL A 56 -28.85 26.09 -12.74
N PRO A 57 -29.13 27.41 -12.76
CA PRO A 57 -30.15 28.02 -13.64
C PRO A 57 -29.93 27.88 -15.16
N VAL A 58 -28.80 27.32 -15.60
CA VAL A 58 -28.32 27.37 -17.00
C VAL A 58 -28.15 25.96 -17.60
N THR A 59 -28.55 24.89 -16.88
CA THR A 59 -28.47 23.51 -17.38
C THR A 59 -29.74 23.10 -18.11
N THR A 60 -29.61 22.38 -19.23
CA THR A 60 -30.78 21.84 -19.94
C THR A 60 -31.37 20.65 -19.16
N PRO A 61 -32.68 20.39 -19.26
CA PRO A 61 -33.31 19.24 -18.59
C PRO A 61 -32.62 17.90 -18.90
N ASP A 62 -32.16 17.69 -20.13
CA ASP A 62 -31.45 16.47 -20.52
C ASP A 62 -30.09 16.32 -19.81
N ALA A 63 -29.35 17.43 -19.64
CA ALA A 63 -28.09 17.44 -18.91
C ALA A 63 -28.31 17.23 -17.41
N GLN A 64 -29.38 17.80 -16.85
CA GLN A 64 -29.78 17.59 -15.46
C GLN A 64 -30.15 16.12 -15.21
N SER A 65 -30.94 15.50 -16.10
CA SER A 65 -31.26 14.07 -16.01
C SER A 65 -30.00 13.21 -16.12
N TYR A 66 -29.14 13.48 -17.10
CA TYR A 66 -27.88 12.74 -17.27
C TYR A 66 -27.04 12.78 -15.99
N GLU A 67 -26.90 13.94 -15.34
CA GLU A 67 -26.12 14.04 -14.11
C GLU A 67 -26.73 13.28 -12.94
N ILE A 68 -28.04 13.31 -12.76
CA ILE A 68 -28.72 12.51 -11.74
C ILE A 68 -28.43 11.03 -11.96
N ILE A 69 -28.65 10.52 -13.18
CA ILE A 69 -28.51 9.09 -13.51
C ILE A 69 -27.06 8.61 -13.35
N ASN A 70 -26.08 9.37 -13.85
CA ASN A 70 -24.68 8.97 -13.76
C ASN A 70 -24.22 8.90 -12.29
N ASN A 71 -24.66 9.83 -11.45
CA ASN A 71 -24.36 9.81 -10.02
C ASN A 71 -25.05 8.65 -9.29
N LEU A 72 -26.29 8.32 -9.64
CA LEU A 72 -27.00 7.15 -9.08
C LEU A 72 -26.33 5.83 -9.47
N ILE A 73 -25.89 5.69 -10.72
CA ILE A 73 -25.14 4.50 -11.15
C ILE A 73 -23.86 4.36 -10.32
N ARG A 74 -23.14 5.46 -10.08
CA ARG A 74 -21.95 5.45 -9.21
C ARG A 74 -22.28 5.07 -7.77
N ALA A 75 -23.38 5.59 -7.22
CA ALA A 75 -23.82 5.27 -5.86
C ALA A 75 -24.16 3.77 -5.71
N VAL A 76 -24.81 3.16 -6.70
CA VAL A 76 -25.14 1.72 -6.71
C VAL A 76 -23.91 0.84 -6.99
N VAL A 77 -22.91 1.34 -7.72
CA VAL A 77 -21.62 0.67 -7.88
C VAL A 77 -20.85 0.61 -6.55
N VAL A 78 -20.93 1.68 -5.74
CA VAL A 78 -20.26 1.77 -4.43
C VAL A 78 -20.99 0.91 -3.38
N ASP A 79 -22.32 0.94 -3.37
CA ASP A 79 -23.14 0.18 -2.44
C ASP A 79 -24.45 -0.27 -3.13
N PRO A 80 -24.64 -1.57 -3.41
CA PRO A 80 -25.84 -2.09 -4.06
C PRO A 80 -27.14 -1.79 -3.30
N ASP A 81 -27.11 -1.63 -1.98
CA ASP A 81 -28.31 -1.31 -1.17
C ASP A 81 -28.90 0.05 -1.53
N ASN A 82 -28.10 0.94 -2.14
CA ASN A 82 -28.58 2.21 -2.66
C ASN A 82 -29.62 2.05 -3.79
N PHE A 83 -29.66 0.90 -4.47
CA PHE A 83 -30.73 0.60 -5.43
C PHE A 83 -32.09 0.48 -4.73
N HIS A 84 -32.14 -0.16 -3.56
CA HIS A 84 -33.38 -0.29 -2.80
C HIS A 84 -33.84 1.04 -2.21
N LYS A 85 -32.91 1.87 -1.74
CA LYS A 85 -33.20 3.26 -1.33
C LYS A 85 -33.71 4.09 -2.51
N LEU A 86 -33.11 3.94 -3.70
CA LEU A 86 -33.57 4.61 -4.92
C LEU A 86 -35.01 4.21 -5.27
N LEU A 87 -35.35 2.91 -5.19
CA LEU A 87 -36.73 2.46 -5.43
C LEU A 87 -37.72 3.11 -4.46
N GLN A 88 -37.38 3.21 -3.17
CA GLN A 88 -38.24 3.89 -2.18
C GLN A 88 -38.47 5.35 -2.54
N VAL A 89 -37.41 6.10 -2.86
CA VAL A 89 -37.52 7.52 -3.26
C VAL A 89 -38.40 7.66 -4.51
N LEU A 90 -38.21 6.81 -5.52
CA LEU A 90 -38.99 6.89 -6.76
C LEU A 90 -40.47 6.47 -6.57
N GLU A 91 -40.77 5.59 -5.62
CA GLU A 91 -42.15 5.20 -5.28
C GLU A 91 -42.97 6.37 -4.69
N ASP A 92 -42.32 7.34 -4.04
CA ASP A 92 -42.94 8.53 -3.43
C ASP A 92 -43.15 9.72 -4.42
N HIS A 93 -42.72 9.57 -5.66
CA HIS A 93 -42.78 10.61 -6.71
C HIS A 93 -43.99 10.45 -7.67
N PRO A 94 -44.22 11.38 -8.63
CA PRO A 94 -45.35 11.32 -9.56
C PRO A 94 -45.49 9.99 -10.32
N PRO A 95 -46.71 9.67 -10.83
CA PRO A 95 -47.07 8.32 -11.29
C PRO A 95 -46.13 7.70 -12.33
N LEU A 96 -45.46 8.52 -13.14
CA LEU A 96 -44.53 8.03 -14.16
C LEU A 96 -43.22 7.52 -13.55
N LEU A 97 -42.67 8.18 -12.53
CA LEU A 97 -41.47 7.71 -11.82
C LEU A 97 -41.79 6.48 -10.98
N THR A 98 -42.97 6.45 -10.33
CA THR A 98 -43.48 5.25 -9.64
C THR A 98 -43.63 4.07 -10.59
N ALA A 99 -44.08 4.29 -11.84
CA ALA A 99 -44.20 3.22 -12.83
C ALA A 99 -42.83 2.64 -13.20
N VAL A 100 -41.82 3.49 -13.43
CA VAL A 100 -40.45 3.02 -13.70
C VAL A 100 -39.86 2.29 -12.49
N ALA A 101 -40.12 2.76 -11.26
CA ALA A 101 -39.70 2.07 -10.05
C ALA A 101 -40.34 0.68 -9.90
N LYS A 102 -41.65 0.57 -10.18
CA LYS A 102 -42.36 -0.72 -10.16
C LYS A 102 -41.84 -1.67 -11.22
N GLU A 103 -41.57 -1.20 -12.43
CA GLU A 103 -40.96 -2.02 -13.48
C GLU A 103 -39.55 -2.48 -13.09
N MET A 104 -38.72 -1.59 -12.53
CA MET A 104 -37.40 -1.96 -12.02
C MET A 104 -37.49 -2.99 -10.88
N LYS A 105 -38.50 -2.86 -10.00
CA LYS A 105 -38.76 -3.81 -8.91
C LYS A 105 -39.28 -5.15 -9.42
N GLU A 106 -40.16 -5.15 -10.41
CA GLU A 106 -40.62 -6.37 -11.09
C GLU A 106 -39.49 -7.05 -11.87
N GLU A 107 -38.65 -6.30 -12.59
CA GLU A 107 -37.46 -6.83 -13.28
C GLU A 107 -36.46 -7.42 -12.28
N TYR A 108 -36.29 -6.73 -11.14
CA TYR A 108 -35.51 -7.25 -10.02
C TYR A 108 -36.16 -8.54 -9.48
N ASP A 109 -37.42 -8.56 -9.08
CA ASP A 109 -38.07 -9.74 -8.48
C ASP A 109 -38.20 -10.93 -9.45
N SER A 110 -38.35 -10.67 -10.76
CA SER A 110 -38.50 -11.68 -11.82
C SER A 110 -37.21 -12.35 -12.27
N CYS A 111 -36.03 -11.86 -11.86
CA CYS A 111 -34.79 -12.56 -12.11
C CYS A 111 -34.70 -13.82 -11.24
N GLU A 112 -35.39 -14.89 -11.65
CA GLU A 112 -35.06 -16.26 -11.28
C GLU A 112 -33.71 -16.63 -11.89
N PHE A 113 -32.86 -17.26 -11.09
CA PHE A 113 -31.60 -17.83 -11.56
C PHE A 113 -31.92 -18.85 -12.67
N GLU A 114 -31.44 -18.65 -13.90
CA GLU A 114 -31.34 -19.72 -14.90
C GLU A 114 -30.29 -20.73 -14.39
N CYS A 115 -30.72 -21.60 -13.49
CA CYS A 115 -30.15 -22.92 -13.28
C CYS A 115 -30.52 -23.80 -14.48
N THR A 116 -29.71 -23.81 -15.54
CA THR A 116 -29.81 -24.90 -16.53
C THR A 116 -29.16 -26.16 -15.95
N SER A 117 -30.01 -27.10 -15.53
CA SER A 117 -29.65 -28.50 -15.29
C SER A 117 -29.96 -29.36 -16.55
N PRO A 118 -29.36 -30.56 -16.69
CA PRO A 118 -28.88 -31.08 -17.98
C PRO A 118 -29.91 -31.91 -18.76
N LEU A 119 -30.01 -31.68 -20.07
CA LEU A 119 -30.62 -32.60 -21.04
C LEU A 119 -29.56 -33.16 -22.01
N LYS A 120 -29.69 -34.46 -22.29
CA LYS A 120 -28.70 -35.37 -22.86
C LYS A 120 -28.50 -35.27 -24.39
N GLN A 121 -27.21 -35.42 -24.77
CA GLN A 121 -26.58 -35.97 -26.00
C GLN A 121 -26.39 -35.07 -27.25
N PRO A 122 -25.31 -35.27 -28.06
CA PRO A 122 -24.25 -36.29 -28.00
C PRO A 122 -22.81 -35.72 -27.81
N GLU A 123 -21.90 -36.62 -27.43
CA GLU A 123 -20.50 -36.40 -27.05
C GLU A 123 -19.68 -35.62 -28.08
N ILE A 124 -19.15 -34.47 -27.66
CA ILE A 124 -17.95 -33.87 -28.24
C ILE A 124 -17.01 -33.59 -27.06
N SER A 125 -15.77 -34.09 -27.20
CA SER A 125 -14.71 -34.10 -26.19
C SER A 125 -14.54 -32.74 -25.49
N ASN A 126 -14.56 -32.77 -24.15
CA ASN A 126 -14.66 -31.62 -23.26
C ASN A 126 -13.30 -30.91 -23.00
N ASP A 127 -12.32 -31.07 -23.90
CA ASP A 127 -10.94 -30.58 -23.70
C ASP A 127 -10.62 -29.24 -24.40
N GLN A 128 -11.62 -28.53 -24.96
CA GLN A 128 -11.37 -27.25 -25.65
C GLN A 128 -12.28 -26.06 -25.28
N GLN A 129 -13.07 -26.13 -24.21
CA GLN A 129 -13.90 -25.00 -23.76
C GLN A 129 -13.66 -24.56 -22.30
N LYS A 130 -12.45 -24.81 -21.77
CA LYS A 130 -11.89 -24.01 -20.67
C LYS A 130 -10.81 -23.08 -21.22
N LYS A 131 -11.22 -21.88 -21.64
CA LYS A 131 -10.30 -20.75 -21.77
C LYS A 131 -10.54 -19.83 -20.58
N ILE A 132 -9.90 -20.18 -19.47
CA ILE A 132 -9.53 -19.20 -18.45
C ILE A 132 -8.74 -18.14 -19.22
N ILE A 133 -9.26 -16.92 -19.34
CA ILE A 133 -8.48 -15.82 -19.92
C ILE A 133 -7.47 -15.45 -18.84
N THR A 134 -6.29 -16.05 -18.90
CA THR A 134 -5.09 -15.50 -18.29
C THR A 134 -4.88 -14.13 -18.93
N ILE A 135 -5.04 -13.04 -18.17
CA ILE A 135 -4.78 -11.69 -18.66
C ILE A 135 -3.27 -11.56 -18.82
N ASP A 136 -2.79 -11.75 -20.05
CA ASP A 136 -1.40 -11.55 -20.46
C ASP A 136 -1.24 -10.22 -21.23
N GLY A 137 -0.01 -9.76 -21.50
CA GLY A 137 0.23 -8.54 -22.28
C GLY A 137 -0.45 -8.54 -23.67
N ARG A 138 -0.65 -9.72 -24.28
CA ARG A 138 -1.40 -9.88 -25.54
C ARG A 138 -2.91 -9.67 -25.41
N THR A 139 -3.47 -9.81 -24.22
CA THR A 139 -4.88 -9.57 -23.92
C THR A 139 -5.14 -8.08 -23.67
N ILE A 140 -4.18 -7.39 -23.04
CA ILE A 140 -4.19 -5.93 -22.87
C ILE A 140 -4.14 -5.22 -24.24
N GLN A 141 -3.22 -5.64 -25.13
CA GLN A 141 -3.11 -5.07 -26.49
C GLN A 141 -4.38 -5.31 -27.33
N ARG A 142 -4.97 -6.50 -27.26
CA ARG A 142 -6.24 -6.80 -27.96
C ARG A 142 -7.41 -5.98 -27.40
N GLY A 143 -7.44 -5.73 -26.09
CA GLY A 143 -8.40 -4.84 -25.47
C GLY A 143 -8.25 -3.40 -25.96
N TYR A 144 -7.00 -2.94 -26.12
CA TYR A 144 -6.69 -1.61 -26.66
C TYR A 144 -7.20 -1.42 -28.10
N ASP A 145 -6.85 -2.35 -28.99
CA ASP A 145 -7.27 -2.28 -30.40
C ASP A 145 -8.80 -2.29 -30.53
N ARG A 146 -9.48 -3.10 -29.70
CA ARG A 146 -10.94 -3.13 -29.60
C ARG A 146 -11.51 -1.78 -29.17
N MET A 147 -10.95 -1.16 -28.14
CA MET A 147 -11.41 0.14 -27.65
C MET A 147 -11.15 1.28 -28.63
N ARG A 148 -10.05 1.22 -29.39
CA ARG A 148 -9.83 2.14 -30.52
C ARG A 148 -10.93 2.04 -31.57
N GLY A 149 -11.38 0.81 -31.87
CA GLY A 149 -12.54 0.57 -32.72
C GLY A 149 -13.81 1.19 -32.14
N LYS A 150 -14.08 0.95 -30.85
CA LYS A 150 -15.25 1.51 -30.16
C LYS A 150 -15.25 3.04 -30.10
N LEU A 151 -14.09 3.67 -29.97
CA LEU A 151 -13.99 5.14 -30.03
C LEU A 151 -14.29 5.66 -31.43
N ALA A 152 -13.83 4.94 -32.47
CA ALA A 152 -14.19 5.28 -33.84
C ALA A 152 -15.72 5.16 -34.04
N GLU A 153 -16.35 4.11 -33.51
CA GLU A 153 -17.80 3.94 -33.50
C GLU A 153 -18.52 5.08 -32.76
N LEU A 154 -18.09 5.45 -31.55
CA LEU A 154 -18.64 6.57 -30.78
C LEU A 154 -18.63 7.86 -31.62
N VAL A 155 -17.47 8.23 -32.15
CA VAL A 155 -17.35 9.50 -32.89
C VAL A 155 -18.16 9.46 -34.17
N PHE A 156 -18.22 8.32 -34.84
CA PHE A 156 -19.03 8.14 -36.05
C PHE A 156 -20.54 8.23 -35.76
N ASP A 157 -21.03 7.50 -34.75
CA ASP A 157 -22.43 7.53 -34.34
C ASP A 157 -22.84 8.94 -33.88
N PHE A 158 -21.98 9.62 -33.12
CA PHE A 158 -22.22 10.99 -32.68
C PHE A 158 -22.25 11.96 -33.85
N GLN A 159 -21.35 11.80 -34.83
CA GLN A 159 -21.39 12.57 -36.06
C GLN A 159 -22.73 12.39 -36.78
N LYS A 160 -23.26 11.16 -36.83
CA LYS A 160 -24.58 10.89 -37.43
C LYS A 160 -25.72 11.58 -36.68
N VAL A 161 -25.63 11.72 -35.36
CA VAL A 161 -26.57 12.54 -34.58
C VAL A 161 -26.50 13.99 -35.06
N VAL A 162 -25.32 14.59 -35.10
CA VAL A 162 -25.14 15.99 -35.54
C VAL A 162 -25.65 16.24 -36.96
N GLU A 163 -25.37 15.32 -37.89
CA GLU A 163 -25.86 15.39 -39.28
C GLU A 163 -27.39 15.35 -39.36
N LYS A 164 -28.06 14.54 -38.52
CA LYS A 164 -29.53 14.46 -38.46
C LYS A 164 -30.16 15.68 -37.81
N SER A 165 -29.48 16.31 -36.86
CA SER A 165 -30.00 17.43 -36.05
C SER A 165 -29.87 18.80 -36.70
N THR A 166 -29.46 18.89 -37.98
CA THR A 166 -29.33 20.15 -38.75
C THR A 166 -28.43 21.21 -38.11
N VAL A 167 -27.42 20.80 -37.34
CA VAL A 167 -26.45 21.73 -36.71
C VAL A 167 -25.63 22.43 -37.79
N ASN A 168 -25.51 23.76 -37.71
CA ASN A 168 -24.70 24.54 -38.63
C ASN A 168 -23.21 24.25 -38.41
N ILE A 169 -22.49 23.92 -39.49
CA ILE A 169 -21.07 23.57 -39.45
C ILE A 169 -20.19 24.71 -38.92
N GLU A 170 -20.51 25.97 -39.24
CA GLU A 170 -19.72 27.12 -38.82
C GLU A 170 -19.91 27.42 -37.33
N ASP A 171 -21.14 27.27 -36.83
CA ASP A 171 -21.44 27.38 -35.39
C ASP A 171 -20.73 26.27 -34.61
N LEU A 172 -20.71 25.05 -35.15
CA LEU A 172 -19.98 23.92 -34.55
C LEU A 172 -18.47 24.19 -34.47
N LYS A 173 -17.85 24.62 -35.58
CA LYS A 173 -16.43 24.99 -35.60
C LYS A 173 -16.12 26.09 -34.60
N GLN A 174 -16.93 27.16 -34.61
CA GLN A 174 -16.72 28.32 -33.75
C GLN A 174 -16.85 27.92 -32.29
N TYR A 175 -17.81 27.05 -31.95
CA TYR A 175 -17.95 26.52 -30.61
C TYR A 175 -16.72 25.71 -30.18
N VAL A 176 -16.23 24.79 -31.01
CA VAL A 176 -15.04 23.99 -30.70
C VAL A 176 -13.79 24.87 -30.54
N ILE A 177 -13.62 25.88 -31.39
CA ILE A 177 -12.51 26.85 -31.29
C ILE A 177 -12.59 27.68 -30.00
N LEU A 178 -13.80 28.09 -29.58
CA LEU A 178 -13.98 28.84 -28.34
C LEU A 178 -13.77 27.97 -27.10
N TYR A 179 -14.16 26.70 -27.19
CA TYR A 179 -13.97 25.72 -26.12
C TYR A 179 -12.50 25.31 -25.96
N HIS A 180 -11.76 25.21 -27.07
CA HIS A 180 -10.32 24.92 -27.09
C HIS A 180 -9.55 26.04 -27.83
N PRO A 181 -9.14 27.11 -27.14
CA PRO A 181 -8.59 28.32 -27.77
C PRO A 181 -7.16 28.18 -28.31
N ASP A 182 -6.56 27.00 -28.27
CA ASP A 182 -5.18 26.77 -28.73
C ASP A 182 -5.03 27.11 -30.22
N GLU A 183 -4.00 27.90 -30.54
CA GLU A 183 -3.72 28.34 -31.91
C GLU A 183 -3.35 27.17 -32.83
N GLN A 184 -2.82 26.06 -32.30
CA GLN A 184 -2.27 24.97 -33.10
C GLN A 184 -3.30 24.28 -34.02
N TYR A 185 -4.58 24.19 -33.64
CA TYR A 185 -5.61 23.44 -34.38
C TYR A 185 -6.70 24.33 -34.98
N ARG A 186 -6.65 25.64 -34.66
CA ARG A 186 -7.63 26.65 -35.09
C ARG A 186 -7.69 26.75 -36.61
N ASP A 187 -6.55 26.69 -37.27
CA ASP A 187 -6.47 26.78 -38.73
C ASP A 187 -6.99 25.53 -39.43
N GLU A 188 -6.80 24.34 -38.84
CA GLU A 188 -7.34 23.08 -39.36
C GLU A 188 -8.88 23.07 -39.29
N LEU A 189 -9.46 23.48 -38.16
CA LEU A 189 -10.91 23.62 -37.99
C LEU A 189 -11.52 24.66 -38.94
N ARG A 190 -10.86 25.82 -39.11
CA ARG A 190 -11.30 26.86 -40.05
C ARG A 190 -11.30 26.37 -41.50
N LYS A 191 -10.31 25.58 -41.88
CA LYS A 191 -10.16 25.02 -43.24
C LYS A 191 -11.09 23.83 -43.53
N ALA A 192 -11.64 23.18 -42.50
CA ALA A 192 -12.56 22.06 -42.66
C ALA A 192 -13.81 22.48 -43.46
N ARG A 193 -14.14 21.76 -44.53
CA ARG A 193 -15.23 22.14 -45.47
C ARG A 193 -16.56 21.46 -45.19
N ASP A 194 -16.55 20.34 -44.49
CA ASP A 194 -17.72 19.53 -44.19
C ASP A 194 -17.65 18.95 -42.76
N ILE A 195 -18.77 18.38 -42.31
CA ILE A 195 -18.89 17.78 -40.97
C ILE A 195 -17.87 16.65 -40.79
N ASN A 196 -17.56 15.87 -41.84
CA ASN A 196 -16.56 14.80 -41.78
C ASN A 196 -15.18 15.37 -41.42
N ALA A 197 -14.75 16.44 -42.09
CA ALA A 197 -13.46 17.07 -41.84
C ALA A 197 -13.39 17.68 -40.43
N VAL A 198 -14.49 18.27 -39.95
CA VAL A 198 -14.57 18.77 -38.56
C VAL A 198 -14.44 17.61 -37.56
N PHE A 199 -15.17 16.51 -37.77
CA PHE A 199 -15.12 15.34 -36.89
C PHE A 199 -13.82 14.54 -37.01
N ALA A 200 -13.08 14.63 -38.12
CA ALA A 200 -11.73 14.10 -38.24
C ALA A 200 -10.75 14.87 -37.34
N VAL A 201 -10.87 16.20 -37.27
CA VAL A 201 -10.09 17.03 -36.33
C VAL A 201 -10.53 16.74 -34.89
N ILE A 202 -11.83 16.66 -34.62
CA ILE A 202 -12.36 16.27 -33.30
C ILE A 202 -11.81 14.91 -32.85
N ARG A 203 -11.91 13.90 -33.71
CA ARG A 203 -11.42 12.55 -33.41
C ARG A 203 -9.92 12.51 -33.11
N SER A 204 -9.12 13.28 -33.86
CA SER A 204 -7.65 13.17 -33.82
C SER A 204 -6.99 14.12 -32.82
N LYS A 205 -7.61 15.26 -32.52
CA LYS A 205 -7.04 16.31 -31.66
C LYS A 205 -7.73 16.44 -30.32
N PHE A 206 -9.03 16.11 -30.25
CA PHE A 206 -9.87 16.38 -29.08
C PHE A 206 -10.47 15.12 -28.46
N CYS A 207 -10.30 13.95 -29.10
CA CYS A 207 -10.78 12.67 -28.58
C CYS A 207 -9.66 11.65 -28.34
N SER A 208 -9.67 11.04 -27.15
CA SER A 208 -8.94 9.82 -26.79
C SER A 208 -9.91 8.77 -26.26
N LEU A 209 -9.43 7.56 -25.91
CA LEU A 209 -10.30 6.51 -25.36
C LEU A 209 -11.04 6.95 -24.09
N PHE A 210 -10.46 7.89 -23.35
CA PHE A 210 -10.99 8.36 -22.07
C PHE A 210 -11.38 9.84 -22.10
N ASN A 211 -10.99 10.59 -23.13
CA ASN A 211 -11.37 12.00 -23.28
C ASN A 211 -12.23 12.18 -24.52
N TYR A 212 -13.52 12.39 -24.34
CA TYR A 212 -14.48 12.73 -25.39
C TYR A 212 -15.39 13.87 -24.93
N THR A 213 -14.89 14.69 -24.00
CA THR A 213 -15.64 15.80 -23.36
C THR A 213 -16.17 16.79 -24.37
N VAL A 214 -15.41 17.03 -25.44
CA VAL A 214 -15.84 17.88 -26.55
C VAL A 214 -17.17 17.42 -27.14
N LEU A 215 -17.43 16.10 -27.22
CA LEU A 215 -18.70 15.55 -27.70
C LEU A 215 -19.84 15.84 -26.72
N LEU A 216 -19.60 15.66 -25.41
CA LEU A 216 -20.57 16.00 -24.37
C LEU A 216 -20.95 17.48 -24.44
N ARG A 217 -19.96 18.37 -24.56
CA ARG A 217 -20.16 19.82 -24.68
C ARG A 217 -20.87 20.22 -25.95
N ILE A 218 -20.66 19.50 -27.05
CA ILE A 218 -21.42 19.69 -28.28
C ILE A 218 -22.88 19.24 -28.06
N ALA A 219 -23.11 18.08 -27.43
CA ALA A 219 -24.47 17.59 -27.14
C ALA A 219 -25.25 18.56 -26.26
N GLU A 220 -24.62 19.12 -25.22
CA GLU A 220 -25.20 20.16 -24.36
C GLU A 220 -25.51 21.43 -25.15
N LYS A 221 -24.53 21.96 -25.90
CA LYS A 221 -24.66 23.24 -26.59
C LYS A 221 -25.75 23.23 -27.67
N PHE A 222 -25.89 22.11 -28.37
CA PHE A 222 -26.81 21.96 -29.49
C PHE A 222 -28.06 21.14 -29.13
N ASN A 223 -28.25 20.81 -27.83
CA ASN A 223 -29.40 20.08 -27.31
C ASN A 223 -29.69 18.76 -28.05
N LEU A 224 -28.70 17.85 -28.05
CA LEU A 224 -28.72 16.60 -28.81
C LEU A 224 -29.00 15.40 -27.88
N PRO A 225 -30.28 15.00 -27.65
CA PRO A 225 -30.63 13.91 -26.74
C PRO A 225 -30.01 12.57 -27.17
N ASP A 226 -30.06 12.24 -28.46
CA ASP A 226 -29.43 11.04 -29.03
C ASP A 226 -27.90 11.06 -28.88
N GLY A 227 -27.30 12.25 -28.76
CA GLY A 227 -25.87 12.41 -28.53
C GLY A 227 -25.46 11.88 -27.15
N PHE A 228 -26.27 12.13 -26.11
CA PHE A 228 -26.04 11.58 -24.77
C PHE A 228 -26.20 10.06 -24.74
N GLU A 229 -27.16 9.51 -25.50
CA GLU A 229 -27.37 8.05 -25.59
C GLU A 229 -26.16 7.33 -26.20
N VAL A 230 -25.58 7.88 -27.27
CA VAL A 230 -24.37 7.32 -27.90
C VAL A 230 -23.18 7.38 -26.94
N ILE A 231 -23.03 8.48 -26.19
CA ILE A 231 -21.96 8.64 -25.19
C ILE A 231 -22.12 7.62 -24.05
N GLN A 232 -23.32 7.44 -23.50
CA GLN A 232 -23.59 6.46 -22.44
C GLN A 232 -23.29 5.02 -22.87
N ARG A 233 -23.59 4.65 -24.13
CA ARG A 233 -23.24 3.31 -24.65
C ARG A 233 -21.73 3.09 -24.68
N TYR A 234 -20.96 4.12 -25.04
CA TYR A 234 -19.49 4.05 -25.03
C TYR A 234 -18.93 3.98 -23.60
N GLU A 235 -19.47 4.77 -22.66
CA GLU A 235 -19.11 4.76 -21.24
C GLU A 235 -19.24 3.36 -20.61
N ALA A 236 -20.23 2.57 -21.04
CA ALA A 236 -20.41 1.19 -20.58
C ALA A 236 -19.30 0.23 -21.04
N GLU A 237 -18.79 0.38 -22.27
CA GLU A 237 -17.66 -0.40 -22.81
C GLU A 237 -16.33 0.05 -22.23
N GLU A 238 -16.17 1.36 -22.05
CA GLU A 238 -15.04 1.98 -21.39
C GLU A 238 -14.87 1.45 -19.97
N GLU A 239 -15.93 1.42 -19.16
CA GLU A 239 -15.91 0.89 -17.78
C GLU A 239 -15.44 -0.58 -17.72
N ASN A 240 -15.82 -1.40 -18.70
CA ASN A 240 -15.36 -2.79 -18.75
C ASN A 240 -13.86 -2.87 -19.04
N TYR A 241 -13.36 -2.01 -19.94
CA TYR A 241 -11.93 -1.93 -20.23
C TYR A 241 -11.12 -1.40 -19.04
N ARG A 242 -11.65 -0.41 -18.32
CA ARG A 242 -11.03 0.19 -17.12
C ARG A 242 -10.72 -0.83 -16.02
N ARG A 243 -11.59 -1.83 -15.85
CA ARG A 243 -11.38 -2.93 -14.90
C ARG A 243 -10.20 -3.83 -15.24
N ILE A 244 -9.89 -3.99 -16.53
CA ILE A 244 -8.76 -4.84 -16.97
C ILE A 244 -7.42 -4.21 -16.58
N LEU A 245 -7.30 -2.88 -16.59
CA LEU A 245 -6.01 -2.21 -16.32
C LEU A 245 -5.85 -1.64 -14.92
N SER A 246 -6.88 -1.78 -14.10
CA SER A 246 -6.79 -1.64 -12.64
C SER A 246 -6.30 -2.92 -11.96
N SER A 247 -6.03 -3.99 -12.72
CA SER A 247 -5.49 -5.26 -12.21
C SER A 247 -3.97 -5.21 -12.05
N SER A 248 -3.41 -6.06 -11.18
CA SER A 248 -1.95 -6.21 -11.00
C SER A 248 -1.21 -6.54 -12.31
N ALA A 249 -1.92 -7.06 -13.32
CA ALA A 249 -1.37 -7.48 -14.60
C ALA A 249 -0.66 -6.36 -15.40
N LEU A 250 -1.12 -5.11 -15.32
CA LEU A 250 -0.45 -3.98 -15.99
C LEU A 250 0.87 -3.60 -15.28
N ALA A 251 0.86 -3.60 -13.95
CA ALA A 251 2.07 -3.36 -13.16
C ALA A 251 3.10 -4.48 -13.36
N ASP A 252 2.64 -5.73 -13.41
CA ASP A 252 3.48 -6.91 -13.65
C ASP A 252 4.12 -6.89 -15.06
N GLU A 253 3.41 -6.42 -16.08
CA GLU A 253 3.95 -6.31 -17.45
C GLU A 253 4.96 -5.15 -17.59
N LEU A 254 4.67 -3.97 -17.01
CA LEU A 254 5.61 -2.85 -16.95
C LEU A 254 6.88 -3.21 -16.17
N GLN A 255 6.75 -4.04 -15.13
CA GLN A 255 7.88 -4.55 -14.36
C GLN A 255 8.71 -5.59 -15.14
N LYS A 256 8.08 -6.45 -15.95
CA LYS A 256 8.79 -7.42 -16.82
C LYS A 256 9.59 -6.76 -17.95
N GLU A 257 9.09 -5.69 -18.56
CA GLU A 257 9.89 -4.94 -19.53
C GLU A 257 11.11 -4.25 -18.88
N ASN A 258 11.00 -3.89 -17.60
CA ASN A 258 12.07 -3.25 -16.83
C ASN A 258 13.21 -4.23 -16.42
N GLU A 259 12.90 -5.52 -16.20
CA GLU A 259 13.91 -6.54 -15.88
C GLU A 259 15.00 -6.71 -16.96
N LEU A 260 14.77 -6.18 -18.17
CA LEU A 260 15.72 -6.17 -19.29
C LEU A 260 16.69 -4.97 -19.32
N LEU A 261 16.52 -3.95 -18.47
CA LEU A 261 17.26 -2.67 -18.57
C LEU A 261 18.12 -2.29 -17.35
N HIS A 262 18.28 -3.18 -16.37
CA HIS A 262 19.09 -2.90 -15.17
C HIS A 262 20.59 -3.13 -15.36
N GLN A 263 21.30 -2.23 -16.07
CA GLN A 263 22.74 -2.00 -15.86
C GLN A 263 23.12 -0.52 -16.07
N ASN A 264 23.69 0.09 -15.02
CA ASN A 264 24.42 1.37 -14.99
C ASN A 264 23.63 2.69 -14.94
N LEU A 265 23.24 3.17 -13.74
CA LEU A 265 22.77 4.56 -13.57
C LEU A 265 23.27 5.17 -12.23
N SER A 266 24.53 5.63 -12.18
CA SER A 266 25.12 6.32 -11.02
C SER A 266 24.93 7.85 -11.02
N HIS A 267 24.25 8.42 -12.03
CA HIS A 267 24.10 9.87 -12.23
C HIS A 267 22.71 10.27 -12.76
N THR A 268 21.64 9.67 -12.22
CA THR A 268 20.26 10.02 -12.59
C THR A 268 19.48 10.63 -11.43
N LYS A 269 18.55 11.53 -11.73
CA LYS A 269 17.60 12.08 -10.74
C LYS A 269 16.27 11.36 -10.88
N ALA A 270 15.66 11.06 -9.74
CA ALA A 270 14.34 10.43 -9.70
C ALA A 270 13.26 11.40 -10.18
N ILE A 271 12.32 10.86 -10.94
CA ILE A 271 11.09 11.51 -11.36
C ILE A 271 9.97 10.65 -10.82
N ILE A 272 9.16 11.19 -9.92
CA ILE A 272 8.07 10.45 -9.27
C ILE A 272 6.76 11.03 -9.76
N LEU A 273 5.97 10.17 -10.39
CA LEU A 273 4.64 10.49 -10.88
C LEU A 273 3.64 9.63 -10.12
N ARG A 274 2.73 10.26 -9.37
CA ARG A 274 1.62 9.58 -8.69
C ARG A 274 0.32 9.89 -9.39
N LEU A 275 -0.44 8.83 -9.65
CA LEU A 275 -1.74 8.89 -10.28
C LEU A 275 -2.79 8.41 -9.26
N GLN A 276 -3.31 9.30 -8.42
CA GLN A 276 -4.11 8.94 -7.21
C GLN A 276 -5.63 8.97 -7.43
N ARG A 277 -6.10 9.93 -8.23
CA ARG A 277 -7.47 10.00 -8.70
C ARG A 277 -7.42 10.49 -10.10
N TRP A 278 -7.41 9.51 -10.95
CA TRP A 278 -7.65 9.74 -12.34
C TRP A 278 -9.19 9.82 -12.36
N SER A 279 -9.72 11.04 -12.42
CA SER A 279 -11.18 11.30 -12.37
C SER A 279 -11.92 10.72 -13.60
N ARG A 280 -11.12 10.21 -14.53
CA ARG A 280 -11.32 9.16 -15.53
C ARG A 280 -10.05 8.29 -15.47
N PRO A 281 -10.03 6.94 -15.32
CA PRO A 281 -9.30 6.03 -16.25
C PRO A 281 -9.68 4.52 -16.01
N PRO A 282 -8.84 3.47 -16.28
CA PRO A 282 -7.54 3.41 -16.96
C PRO A 282 -7.39 2.31 -17.99
N ALA A 283 -6.50 2.58 -18.93
CA ALA A 283 -5.73 1.60 -19.62
C ALA A 283 -4.72 2.26 -20.53
N LEU A 284 -3.45 2.33 -20.16
CA LEU A 284 -2.44 2.59 -21.18
C LEU A 284 -1.71 1.28 -21.42
N THR A 285 -1.57 0.87 -22.68
CA THR A 285 -0.52 -0.08 -23.03
C THR A 285 0.83 0.54 -22.71
N VAL A 286 1.89 -0.26 -22.66
CA VAL A 286 3.24 0.26 -22.46
C VAL A 286 3.59 1.29 -23.54
N ASP A 287 3.18 1.05 -24.79
CA ASP A 287 3.33 1.99 -25.90
C ASP A 287 2.61 3.32 -25.65
N GLU A 288 1.37 3.28 -25.16
CA GLU A 288 0.65 4.51 -24.86
C GLU A 288 1.27 5.26 -23.68
N PHE A 289 1.81 4.55 -22.70
CA PHE A 289 2.53 5.16 -21.59
C PHE A 289 3.75 5.90 -22.13
N HIS A 290 4.50 5.28 -23.04
CA HIS A 290 5.59 5.94 -23.75
C HIS A 290 5.14 7.15 -24.58
N GLU A 291 4.00 7.08 -25.27
CA GLU A 291 3.46 8.22 -26.03
C GLU A 291 3.00 9.37 -25.12
N VAL A 292 2.43 9.08 -23.95
CA VAL A 292 2.10 10.11 -22.95
C VAL A 292 3.37 10.76 -22.40
N ILE A 293 4.38 9.95 -22.07
CA ILE A 293 5.69 10.44 -21.63
C ILE A 293 6.33 11.32 -22.71
N LYS A 294 6.25 10.92 -23.99
CA LYS A 294 6.71 11.72 -25.13
C LYS A 294 5.87 12.98 -25.37
N ASP A 295 4.55 12.97 -25.17
CA ASP A 295 3.73 14.17 -25.32
C ASP A 295 3.99 15.20 -24.21
N ILE A 296 4.31 14.72 -23.00
CA ILE A 296 4.67 15.58 -21.85
C ILE A 296 6.08 16.13 -22.01
N PHE A 297 7.06 15.27 -22.35
CA PHE A 297 8.48 15.60 -22.30
C PHE A 297 9.16 15.73 -23.68
N ALA A 298 8.40 15.66 -24.77
CA ALA A 298 8.91 15.69 -26.14
C ALA A 298 10.04 14.67 -26.36
N ASP A 299 11.04 15.01 -27.17
CA ASP A 299 12.22 14.17 -27.44
C ASP A 299 13.04 13.83 -26.18
N LEU A 300 12.81 14.49 -25.04
CA LEU A 300 13.43 14.14 -23.76
C LEU A 300 12.74 12.97 -23.06
N GLY A 301 11.54 12.59 -23.50
CA GLY A 301 10.85 11.38 -23.05
C GLY A 301 11.67 10.11 -23.32
N ASP A 302 12.45 10.10 -24.40
CA ASP A 302 13.36 9.00 -24.75
C ASP A 302 14.55 8.84 -23.78
N LEU A 303 14.81 9.86 -22.94
CA LEU A 303 15.85 9.85 -21.92
C LEU A 303 15.32 9.46 -20.53
N LEU A 304 14.02 9.15 -20.43
CA LEU A 304 13.38 8.74 -19.19
C LEU A 304 13.37 7.22 -19.09
N HIS A 305 13.99 6.69 -18.04
CA HIS A 305 14.03 5.26 -17.77
C HIS A 305 13.08 4.91 -16.63
N LEU A 306 12.17 3.98 -16.87
CA LEU A 306 11.29 3.41 -15.85
C LEU A 306 12.13 2.64 -14.81
N LEU A 307 11.89 2.88 -13.53
CA LEU A 307 12.61 2.23 -12.42
C LEU A 307 11.71 1.35 -11.56
N LYS A 308 10.47 1.79 -11.30
CA LYS A 308 9.54 1.07 -10.42
C LYS A 308 8.10 1.45 -10.73
N VAL A 309 7.21 0.46 -10.67
CA VAL A 309 5.75 0.64 -10.73
C VAL A 309 5.12 -0.03 -9.52
N GLU A 310 4.25 0.68 -8.79
CA GLU A 310 3.55 0.16 -7.60
C GLU A 310 2.02 0.21 -7.77
N ALA A 311 1.32 -0.78 -7.18
CA ALA A 311 -0.14 -0.92 -7.26
C ALA A 311 -0.92 -0.07 -6.23
N GLY A 312 -2.19 0.24 -6.52
CA GLY A 312 -3.13 0.98 -5.65
C GLY A 312 -3.50 2.38 -6.16
N SER A 313 -2.56 3.06 -6.82
CA SER A 313 -2.71 4.34 -7.52
C SER A 313 -1.41 4.51 -8.27
N ILE A 314 -1.32 4.06 -9.54
CA ILE A 314 -0.06 3.72 -10.21
C ILE A 314 1.02 4.76 -9.88
N ILE A 315 1.99 4.34 -9.04
CA ILE A 315 3.13 5.16 -8.66
C ILE A 315 4.27 4.76 -9.57
N ILE A 316 4.71 5.71 -10.39
CA ILE A 316 5.74 5.47 -11.39
C ILE A 316 6.97 6.24 -10.97
N THR A 317 8.05 5.50 -10.73
CA THR A 317 9.38 6.10 -10.56
C THR A 317 10.13 5.93 -11.87
N MET A 318 10.55 7.05 -12.44
CA MET A 318 11.45 7.12 -13.59
C MET A 318 12.75 7.82 -13.19
N CYS A 319 13.75 7.80 -14.06
CA CYS A 319 14.94 8.62 -13.88
C CYS A 319 15.47 9.18 -15.19
N ALA A 320 16.17 10.30 -15.10
CA ALA A 320 16.77 11.01 -16.22
C ALA A 320 18.18 11.52 -15.88
N PRO A 321 19.05 11.76 -16.88
CA PRO A 321 20.32 12.45 -16.66
C PRO A 321 20.14 13.82 -16.01
N GLU A 322 20.93 14.13 -14.99
CA GLU A 322 20.81 15.39 -14.22
C GLU A 322 20.82 16.65 -15.11
N ARG A 323 21.60 16.63 -16.20
CA ARG A 323 21.71 17.73 -17.18
C ARG A 323 20.40 18.11 -17.89
N VAL A 324 19.40 17.23 -17.95
CA VAL A 324 18.11 17.52 -18.62
C VAL A 324 16.98 17.92 -17.67
N THR A 325 17.23 17.87 -16.35
CA THR A 325 16.25 18.12 -15.28
C THR A 325 15.56 19.48 -15.43
N GLY A 326 16.31 20.55 -15.70
CA GLY A 326 15.75 21.89 -15.87
C GLY A 326 14.77 22.00 -17.04
N THR A 327 15.05 21.31 -18.14
CA THR A 327 14.17 21.29 -19.33
C THR A 327 12.92 20.44 -19.08
N LEU A 328 13.06 19.31 -18.38
CA LEU A 328 11.92 18.46 -17.98
C LEU A 328 10.95 19.23 -17.07
N ILE A 329 11.46 20.00 -16.10
CA ILE A 329 10.65 20.86 -15.23
C ILE A 329 9.88 21.91 -16.07
N ALA A 330 10.55 22.56 -17.02
CA ALA A 330 9.91 23.58 -17.86
C ALA A 330 8.78 23.01 -18.72
N LEU A 331 8.97 21.80 -19.27
CA LEU A 331 7.96 21.11 -20.08
C LEU A 331 6.76 20.66 -19.23
N ALA A 332 7.02 20.02 -18.09
CA ALA A 332 5.96 19.62 -17.17
C ALA A 332 5.14 20.83 -16.68
N LYS A 333 5.78 21.96 -16.35
CA LYS A 333 5.10 23.20 -15.96
C LYS A 333 4.16 23.75 -17.04
N ARG A 334 4.53 23.64 -18.32
CA ARG A 334 3.69 24.07 -19.45
C ARG A 334 2.47 23.16 -19.65
N LYS A 335 2.57 21.90 -19.23
CA LYS A 335 1.54 20.87 -19.41
C LYS A 335 0.76 20.56 -18.12
N ILE A 336 0.85 21.39 -17.07
CA ILE A 336 0.18 21.14 -15.77
C ILE A 336 -1.32 20.88 -15.94
N ALA A 337 -2.03 21.69 -16.73
CA ALA A 337 -3.47 21.52 -16.93
C ALA A 337 -3.80 20.14 -17.55
N TYR A 338 -2.98 19.70 -18.51
CA TYR A 338 -3.10 18.38 -19.12
C TYR A 338 -2.74 17.25 -18.13
N LEU A 339 -1.65 17.39 -17.38
CA LEU A 339 -1.22 16.43 -16.36
C LEU A 339 -2.30 16.21 -15.29
N LYS A 340 -2.91 17.30 -14.79
CA LYS A 340 -4.03 17.25 -13.86
C LYS A 340 -5.28 16.62 -14.49
N ASP A 341 -5.57 16.92 -15.75
CA ASP A 341 -6.68 16.34 -16.52
C ASP A 341 -6.52 14.81 -16.68
N ILE A 342 -5.28 14.33 -16.89
CA ILE A 342 -4.93 12.90 -16.91
C ILE A 342 -4.66 12.34 -15.50
N GLY A 343 -5.16 12.95 -14.44
CA GLY A 343 -5.17 12.33 -13.11
C GLY A 343 -3.85 12.31 -12.34
N VAL A 344 -2.84 13.04 -12.80
CA VAL A 344 -1.60 13.25 -12.04
C VAL A 344 -1.92 14.14 -10.86
N THR A 345 -1.93 13.55 -9.67
CA THR A 345 -2.15 14.28 -8.42
C THR A 345 -0.84 14.67 -7.76
N TRP A 346 0.25 14.03 -8.16
CA TRP A 346 1.59 14.31 -7.67
C TRP A 346 2.62 14.16 -8.79
N LEU A 347 3.46 15.18 -8.97
CA LEU A 347 4.62 15.10 -9.86
C LEU A 347 5.81 15.82 -9.23
N THR A 348 6.89 15.07 -9.01
CA THR A 348 8.21 15.62 -8.66
C THR A 348 9.25 15.26 -9.71
N ILE A 349 10.12 16.21 -10.04
CA ILE A 349 11.29 16.02 -10.91
C ILE A 349 12.52 16.44 -10.11
N GLY A 350 13.35 15.46 -9.73
CA GLY A 350 14.38 15.68 -8.71
C GLY A 350 13.75 16.18 -7.41
N ASN A 351 14.24 17.32 -6.90
CA ASN A 351 13.72 17.96 -5.69
C ASN A 351 12.60 18.99 -5.99
N THR A 352 12.19 19.13 -7.25
CA THR A 352 11.19 20.14 -7.64
C THR A 352 9.80 19.51 -7.70
N LEU A 353 8.91 19.97 -6.82
CA LEU A 353 7.48 19.66 -6.87
C LEU A 353 6.80 20.51 -7.95
N ILE A 354 6.05 19.86 -8.85
CA ILE A 354 5.37 20.51 -9.98
C ILE A 354 3.86 20.49 -9.81
N ILE A 355 3.31 19.36 -9.34
CA ILE A 355 1.87 19.19 -9.09
C ILE A 355 1.69 18.58 -7.70
N ASN A 356 0.76 19.15 -6.94
CA ASN A 356 0.28 18.63 -5.66
C ASN A 356 -1.19 19.03 -5.51
N ASP A 357 -2.11 18.16 -5.95
CA ASP A 357 -3.56 18.41 -5.96
C ASP A 357 -4.30 17.69 -4.83
N ILE A 358 -3.64 17.56 -3.69
CA ILE A 358 -4.26 17.08 -2.46
C ILE A 358 -5.02 18.28 -1.84
N GLU A 359 -6.32 18.43 -2.13
CA GLU A 359 -7.19 19.43 -1.46
C GLU A 359 -7.23 19.15 0.06
N ASP A 360 -6.77 20.12 0.85
CA ASP A 360 -6.85 20.29 2.31
C ASP A 360 -7.16 19.03 3.15
N THR A 361 -6.19 18.12 3.19
CA THR A 361 -5.75 17.51 4.45
C THR A 361 -4.23 17.59 4.51
N GLU A 362 -3.75 18.18 5.60
CA GLU A 362 -2.36 18.28 6.06
C GLU A 362 -1.48 19.38 5.42
N GLU A 363 -1.29 20.44 6.22
CA GLU A 363 -0.16 21.36 6.11
C GLU A 363 1.15 20.57 6.14
N LEU A 364 1.79 20.46 4.98
CA LEU A 364 3.20 20.09 4.87
C LEU A 364 4.07 21.26 5.32
N SER A 365 4.85 20.98 6.35
CA SER A 365 5.94 21.79 6.88
C SER A 365 6.86 22.34 5.79
N HIS A 366 6.89 23.67 5.67
CA HIS A 366 8.04 24.41 5.17
C HIS A 366 9.08 24.49 6.30
N ASP A 367 10.21 23.80 6.15
CA ASP A 367 11.46 24.49 5.78
C ASP A 367 12.63 23.51 5.62
N VAL A 368 12.95 23.24 4.35
CA VAL A 368 14.34 23.32 3.86
C VAL A 368 14.37 24.49 2.90
N MET A 369 14.64 25.70 3.42
CA MET A 369 15.23 26.80 2.64
C MET A 369 16.00 27.73 3.58
N GLU A 370 17.23 27.36 3.92
CA GLU A 370 18.30 28.36 4.02
C GLU A 370 19.54 27.80 3.31
N GLN A 371 19.77 28.29 2.10
CA GLN A 371 21.01 29.00 1.75
C GLN A 371 20.97 29.40 0.27
N GLU A 372 21.06 30.71 0.00
CA GLU A 372 22.00 31.35 -0.94
C GLU A 372 21.45 32.67 -1.54
N ILE A 373 21.88 33.80 -0.96
CA ILE A 373 22.11 35.13 -1.58
C ILE A 373 23.22 35.75 -0.69
N GLU A 374 24.40 36.25 -1.09
CA GLU A 374 24.84 36.99 -2.28
C GLU A 374 26.39 37.02 -2.39
N ASP A 375 26.88 37.50 -3.53
CA ASP A 375 28.26 37.43 -4.04
C ASP A 375 29.09 38.74 -3.82
N LYS A 376 30.39 38.60 -3.50
CA LYS A 376 31.59 39.51 -3.65
C LYS A 376 31.85 40.74 -2.73
N PRO A 377 33.11 41.28 -2.67
CA PRO A 377 34.46 40.66 -2.67
C PRO A 377 35.47 41.29 -1.66
N SER A 378 36.47 40.54 -1.17
CA SER A 378 37.79 41.11 -0.77
C SER A 378 38.86 40.03 -0.51
N SER A 379 39.92 40.07 -1.31
CA SER A 379 41.21 39.35 -1.26
C SER A 379 42.18 39.90 -0.16
N PRO A 380 43.44 39.44 0.02
CA PRO A 380 44.14 38.24 -0.52
C PRO A 380 45.12 37.45 0.45
N SER A 381 45.41 36.18 0.06
CA SER A 381 46.72 35.45 0.10
C SER A 381 47.29 34.85 1.41
N PRO A 382 48.29 33.92 1.33
CA PRO A 382 48.43 32.68 0.52
C PRO A 382 48.86 31.45 1.40
N ILE A 383 48.84 30.18 0.94
CA ILE A 383 50.04 29.41 0.50
C ILE A 383 49.61 27.95 0.09
N LYS A 384 49.81 27.64 -1.21
CA LYS A 384 50.39 26.44 -1.89
C LYS A 384 49.96 25.00 -1.53
N GLU A 385 49.30 24.28 -2.46
CA GLU A 385 49.83 23.31 -3.47
C GLU A 385 50.31 21.98 -2.84
N ASN A 386 49.81 20.77 -3.16
CA ASN A 386 49.78 20.05 -4.45
C ASN A 386 48.92 18.76 -4.28
N SER A 387 47.96 18.45 -5.17
CA SER A 387 48.03 17.63 -6.41
C SER A 387 47.85 16.10 -6.25
N SER A 388 46.77 15.61 -6.88
CA SER A 388 46.65 14.44 -7.77
C SER A 388 46.82 13.00 -7.25
N ASP A 389 45.72 12.27 -7.41
CA ASP A 389 45.57 11.02 -8.18
C ASP A 389 45.99 9.65 -7.64
N ASN A 390 45.01 8.77 -7.85
CA ASN A 390 45.05 7.34 -8.18
C ASN A 390 45.12 6.27 -7.09
N VAL A 391 43.99 5.54 -7.09
CA VAL A 391 43.80 4.13 -6.77
C VAL A 391 45.00 3.28 -7.18
N ASN A 392 45.56 2.53 -6.23
CA ASN A 392 46.06 1.19 -6.45
C ASN A 392 46.14 0.39 -5.14
N GLN A 393 45.63 -0.84 -5.21
CA GLN A 393 45.63 -1.92 -4.22
C GLN A 393 47.06 -2.36 -3.85
N LEU A 394 47.24 -2.97 -2.65
CA LEU A 394 48.12 -4.12 -2.31
C LEU A 394 48.28 -4.30 -0.76
N PRO A 395 48.74 -5.46 -0.24
CA PRO A 395 48.28 -6.05 1.02
C PRO A 395 49.07 -5.66 2.28
N ILE A 396 48.43 -5.83 3.44
CA ILE A 396 48.96 -5.52 4.79
C ILE A 396 49.71 -6.74 5.38
N THR A 397 50.90 -6.55 5.94
CA THR A 397 51.69 -7.55 6.69
C THR A 397 51.88 -7.16 8.16
N GLY A 398 51.87 -8.16 9.06
CA GLY A 398 51.49 -8.03 10.48
C GLY A 398 52.60 -7.84 11.53
N THR A 399 52.22 -7.91 12.82
CA THR A 399 52.91 -8.64 13.93
C THR A 399 52.11 -8.53 15.23
N VAL A 400 51.85 -9.66 15.88
CA VAL A 400 51.18 -9.79 17.19
C VAL A 400 52.20 -9.67 18.32
N SER A 401 51.88 -8.93 19.37
CA SER A 401 52.61 -8.97 20.65
C SER A 401 51.62 -9.00 21.80
N GLN A 402 51.62 -10.11 22.55
CA GLN A 402 50.92 -10.25 23.83
C GLN A 402 51.60 -9.36 24.88
N LEU A 403 50.82 -8.67 25.71
CA LEU A 403 51.30 -8.11 26.96
C LEU A 403 50.25 -8.28 28.06
N SER A 404 50.72 -8.90 29.13
CA SER A 404 50.03 -9.25 30.37
C SER A 404 49.76 -8.04 31.29
N ARG A 405 48.77 -8.20 32.17
CA ARG A 405 48.25 -7.33 33.26
C ARG A 405 49.26 -6.43 34.00
N PRO A 406 48.78 -5.35 34.66
CA PRO A 406 48.65 -5.43 36.13
C PRO A 406 47.39 -4.78 36.74
N THR A 407 47.09 -5.25 37.95
CA THR A 407 46.02 -4.90 38.89
C THR A 407 46.34 -3.62 39.68
N VAL A 408 45.31 -2.85 40.10
CA VAL A 408 45.09 -2.22 41.44
C VAL A 408 44.53 -0.77 41.43
N GLN A 409 43.36 -0.64 42.10
CA GLN A 409 42.72 0.46 42.86
C GLN A 409 42.15 1.75 42.21
N ALA A 410 40.82 1.70 42.03
CA ALA A 410 39.78 2.51 42.71
C ALA A 410 40.00 4.01 42.97
N VAL A 411 39.15 4.85 42.36
CA VAL A 411 38.36 5.89 43.03
C VAL A 411 36.95 5.91 42.42
N ALA A 412 35.96 5.97 43.31
CA ALA A 412 34.53 5.79 43.11
C ALA A 412 33.84 6.92 42.31
N ASP A 413 32.82 6.54 41.52
CA ASP A 413 31.52 7.21 41.60
C ASP A 413 30.42 6.20 41.22
N ASP A 414 29.34 6.21 41.99
CA ASP A 414 28.49 5.06 42.29
C ASP A 414 27.10 5.15 41.62
N GLY A 415 26.62 4.01 41.09
CA GLY A 415 25.20 3.70 40.94
C GLY A 415 24.79 3.32 39.49
N GLY A 416 24.50 2.07 39.14
CA GLY A 416 24.27 0.88 39.95
C GLY A 416 24.29 -0.38 39.08
N ASP A 417 24.45 -1.47 39.81
CA ASP A 417 24.93 -2.80 39.48
C ASP A 417 23.90 -3.71 38.76
N ASP A 418 24.35 -4.47 37.77
CA ASP A 418 23.75 -5.71 37.28
C ASP A 418 24.88 -6.73 37.05
N THR A 419 25.47 -7.25 38.13
CA THR A 419 26.24 -8.49 38.07
C THR A 419 25.29 -9.68 37.91
N ASP A 420 25.49 -10.48 36.87
CA ASP A 420 25.05 -11.88 36.88
C ASP A 420 26.22 -12.78 36.47
N GLN A 421 26.81 -13.45 37.47
CA GLN A 421 27.75 -14.56 37.27
C GLN A 421 26.96 -15.86 37.22
N GLY A 422 27.19 -16.65 36.18
CA GLY A 422 26.34 -17.79 35.84
C GLY A 422 26.36 -18.97 36.81
N MET A 423 25.26 -19.74 36.80
CA MET A 423 25.18 -21.15 36.44
C MET A 423 23.72 -21.62 36.54
N GLY A 424 23.21 -22.19 35.44
CA GLY A 424 22.14 -23.20 35.37
C GLY A 424 20.90 -23.05 36.27
N THR A 425 19.80 -22.58 35.70
CA THR A 425 18.48 -23.27 35.58
C THR A 425 17.47 -22.29 34.99
N ASP A 426 16.68 -22.77 34.02
CA ASP A 426 15.64 -22.00 33.33
C ASP A 426 14.67 -21.37 34.33
N SER A 427 14.87 -20.08 34.61
CA SER A 427 13.92 -19.23 35.32
C SER A 427 14.06 -17.80 34.81
N ALA A 428 13.70 -17.58 33.54
CA ALA A 428 13.40 -16.24 33.08
C ALA A 428 12.27 -15.71 33.98
N THR A 429 12.55 -14.66 34.75
CA THR A 429 11.56 -13.94 35.56
C THR A 429 11.28 -12.65 34.80
N PRO A 430 10.02 -12.23 34.54
CA PRO A 430 9.75 -10.91 34.02
C PRO A 430 9.85 -9.95 35.19
N ILE A 431 10.97 -9.26 35.32
CA ILE A 431 11.04 -8.09 36.20
C ILE A 431 10.33 -6.96 35.46
N TYR A 432 9.01 -6.81 35.69
CA TYR A 432 8.31 -5.56 35.39
C TYR A 432 8.83 -4.50 36.38
N THR A 433 9.91 -3.83 36.02
CA THR A 433 10.28 -2.56 36.65
C THR A 433 9.63 -1.45 35.83
N PRO A 434 8.68 -0.68 36.38
CA PRO A 434 8.13 0.49 35.72
C PRO A 434 9.23 1.57 35.64
N THR A 435 10.10 1.43 34.66
CA THR A 435 11.11 2.41 34.30
C THR A 435 10.55 3.32 33.21
N TRP A 436 11.08 4.54 33.11
CA TRP A 436 10.74 5.47 32.01
C TRP A 436 11.07 4.90 30.62
N ARG A 437 11.90 3.84 30.56
CA ARG A 437 12.25 3.14 29.32
C ARG A 437 11.08 2.35 28.76
N ASN A 438 10.25 1.77 29.62
CA ASN A 438 9.10 0.98 29.22
C ASN A 438 7.92 1.90 28.90
N TYR A 439 7.11 1.53 27.92
CA TYR A 439 5.89 2.28 27.65
C TYR A 439 4.88 2.00 28.78
N PRO A 440 4.32 3.04 29.43
CA PRO A 440 3.45 2.84 30.57
C PRO A 440 2.21 2.01 30.19
N PHE A 441 1.83 1.08 31.05
CA PHE A 441 0.58 0.36 30.86
C PHE A 441 -0.61 1.33 30.96
N THR A 442 -1.53 1.23 30.01
CA THR A 442 -2.81 1.94 30.02
C THR A 442 -3.94 0.93 29.94
N PRO A 443 -5.15 1.22 30.49
CA PRO A 443 -6.33 0.38 30.27
C PRO A 443 -6.57 0.11 28.79
N ARG A 444 -7.12 -1.07 28.48
CA ARG A 444 -7.23 -1.55 27.11
C ARG A 444 -8.57 -2.17 26.82
N GLU A 445 -9.02 -2.00 25.58
CA GLU A 445 -10.07 -2.84 25.02
C GLU A 445 -9.46 -4.10 24.40
N VAL A 446 -10.19 -5.21 24.43
CA VAL A 446 -9.68 -6.51 23.96
C VAL A 446 -10.63 -7.10 22.92
N MET A 447 -10.07 -7.49 21.78
CA MET A 447 -10.73 -8.29 20.75
C MET A 447 -10.00 -9.63 20.64
N ILE A 448 -10.74 -10.74 20.74
CA ILE A 448 -10.19 -12.10 20.65
C ILE A 448 -10.76 -12.76 19.41
N ILE A 449 -9.90 -13.30 18.55
CA ILE A 449 -10.24 -13.93 17.28
C ILE A 449 -9.74 -15.37 17.26
N GLY A 450 -10.65 -16.33 17.34
CA GLY A 450 -10.40 -17.75 17.08
C GLY A 450 -10.77 -18.10 15.65
N SER A 451 -9.80 -18.48 14.81
CA SER A 451 -10.05 -18.90 13.42
C SER A 451 -9.23 -20.11 13.00
N PHE A 452 -9.92 -21.24 12.80
CA PHE A 452 -9.32 -22.55 12.55
C PHE A 452 -10.09 -23.30 11.45
N GLY A 453 -10.61 -22.54 10.49
CA GLY A 453 -11.74 -22.89 9.64
C GLY A 453 -11.51 -23.98 8.59
N ASP A 454 -12.56 -24.23 7.81
CA ASP A 454 -12.51 -25.09 6.62
C ASP A 454 -11.90 -24.33 5.42
N HIS A 455 -10.67 -24.69 5.06
CA HIS A 455 -9.93 -24.13 3.93
C HIS A 455 -10.16 -24.90 2.61
N ASN A 456 -11.09 -25.86 2.57
CA ASN A 456 -11.38 -26.68 1.38
C ASN A 456 -11.85 -25.85 0.17
N ASN A 457 -12.35 -24.63 0.39
CA ASN A 457 -12.75 -23.69 -0.66
C ASN A 457 -11.63 -22.72 -1.09
N TRP A 458 -10.38 -22.92 -0.63
CA TRP A 458 -9.19 -22.24 -1.18
C TRP A 458 -8.86 -22.82 -2.57
N LEU A 459 -9.83 -22.78 -3.48
CA LEU A 459 -9.63 -23.05 -4.88
C LEU A 459 -9.04 -21.77 -5.47
N GLU A 460 -7.77 -21.82 -5.91
CA GLU A 460 -7.05 -20.76 -6.67
C GLU A 460 -6.19 -19.74 -5.89
N GLN A 461 -5.95 -19.90 -4.58
CA GLN A 461 -5.00 -19.03 -3.84
C GLN A 461 -3.59 -19.64 -3.79
N GLN A 462 -2.54 -18.82 -4.01
CA GLN A 462 -1.12 -19.20 -3.82
C GLN A 462 -0.73 -19.34 -2.34
N SER A 463 -1.65 -19.03 -1.42
CA SER A 463 -1.47 -19.11 0.03
C SER A 463 -1.51 -20.56 0.52
N ILE A 464 -0.49 -20.97 1.25
CA ILE A 464 -0.41 -22.31 1.87
C ILE A 464 -0.78 -22.18 3.33
N VAL A 465 -1.91 -22.77 3.74
CA VAL A 465 -2.25 -22.86 5.17
C VAL A 465 -1.29 -23.82 5.85
N SER A 466 -0.71 -23.39 6.96
CA SER A 466 -0.05 -24.25 7.94
C SER A 466 -0.92 -24.34 9.19
N PRO A 467 -1.72 -25.42 9.32
CA PRO A 467 -2.53 -25.65 10.51
C PRO A 467 -1.67 -25.76 11.76
N LYS A 468 -2.29 -25.56 12.93
CA LYS A 468 -1.60 -25.87 14.18
C LYS A 468 -1.37 -27.38 14.28
N ILE A 469 -0.18 -27.77 14.72
CA ILE A 469 0.19 -29.17 14.94
C ILE A 469 -0.60 -29.72 16.12
N LEU A 470 -1.14 -30.93 15.95
CA LEU A 470 -1.78 -31.71 17.02
C LEU A 470 -0.77 -32.76 17.51
N THR A 471 -0.20 -32.55 18.70
CA THR A 471 0.79 -33.47 19.30
C THR A 471 0.17 -34.66 20.04
N LYS A 472 -1.14 -34.62 20.26
CA LYS A 472 -1.96 -35.66 20.87
C LYS A 472 -3.37 -35.61 20.28
N GLU A 473 -4.14 -36.67 20.45
CA GLU A 473 -5.58 -36.62 20.16
C GLU A 473 -6.23 -35.59 21.09
N LEU A 474 -6.87 -34.58 20.50
CA LEU A 474 -7.62 -33.53 21.17
C LEU A 474 -9.12 -33.70 20.88
N SER A 475 -9.97 -33.20 21.77
CA SER A 475 -11.42 -33.15 21.54
C SER A 475 -11.74 -32.22 20.38
N ASP A 476 -12.86 -32.43 19.68
CA ASP A 476 -13.29 -31.54 18.58
C ASP A 476 -13.48 -30.08 19.01
N GLU A 477 -13.63 -29.84 20.32
CA GLU A 477 -13.82 -28.55 20.97
C GLU A 477 -12.52 -27.82 21.34
N TRP A 478 -11.33 -28.39 21.09
CA TRP A 478 -10.05 -27.78 21.51
C TRP A 478 -9.85 -26.35 20.98
N ARG A 479 -10.39 -26.06 19.79
CA ARG A 479 -10.36 -24.73 19.15
C ARG A 479 -11.12 -23.68 19.97
N LYS A 480 -12.28 -24.10 20.50
CA LYS A 480 -13.10 -23.28 21.38
C LYS A 480 -12.44 -23.14 22.74
N GLU A 481 -11.93 -24.23 23.31
CA GLU A 481 -11.19 -24.23 24.58
C GLU A 481 -10.02 -23.24 24.55
N GLU A 482 -9.25 -23.20 23.46
CA GLU A 482 -8.13 -22.28 23.31
C GLU A 482 -8.59 -20.81 23.37
N THR A 483 -9.67 -20.48 22.65
CA THR A 483 -10.25 -19.13 22.63
C THR A 483 -10.83 -18.74 24.01
N GLU A 484 -11.51 -19.67 24.69
CA GLU A 484 -12.07 -19.47 26.04
C GLU A 484 -10.97 -19.21 27.06
N LYS A 485 -9.88 -19.96 27.03
CA LYS A 485 -8.73 -19.75 27.94
C LYS A 485 -8.12 -18.35 27.81
N ILE A 486 -8.03 -17.82 26.59
CA ILE A 486 -7.57 -16.43 26.37
C ILE A 486 -8.56 -15.45 26.98
N ALA A 487 -9.87 -15.63 26.74
CA ALA A 487 -10.91 -14.77 27.30
C ALA A 487 -10.93 -14.79 28.84
N ASP A 488 -10.72 -15.96 29.44
CA ASP A 488 -10.64 -16.15 30.90
C ASP A 488 -9.46 -15.38 31.50
N LEU A 489 -8.30 -15.35 30.83
CA LEU A 489 -7.14 -14.59 31.29
C LEU A 489 -7.44 -13.09 31.39
N TYR A 490 -8.07 -12.51 30.37
CA TYR A 490 -8.43 -11.08 30.36
C TYR A 490 -9.59 -10.75 31.31
N SER A 491 -10.54 -11.67 31.48
CA SER A 491 -11.70 -11.49 32.36
C SER A 491 -11.34 -11.37 33.84
N LYS A 492 -10.13 -11.79 34.24
CA LYS A 492 -9.62 -11.65 35.61
C LYS A 492 -9.45 -10.19 36.06
N ASN A 493 -9.35 -9.24 35.12
CA ASN A 493 -9.26 -7.83 35.45
C ASN A 493 -10.05 -6.93 34.50
N PRO A 494 -11.38 -6.85 34.66
CA PRO A 494 -12.25 -6.09 33.76
C PRO A 494 -12.02 -4.58 33.83
N GLU A 495 -11.41 -4.06 34.91
CA GLU A 495 -11.05 -2.64 35.02
C GLU A 495 -9.89 -2.27 34.10
N LYS A 496 -8.94 -3.19 33.90
CA LYS A 496 -7.80 -2.99 32.98
C LYS A 496 -8.07 -3.49 31.57
N TYR A 497 -8.88 -4.53 31.41
CA TYR A 497 -9.15 -5.19 30.14
C TYR A 497 -10.66 -5.24 29.88
N HIS A 498 -11.10 -4.45 28.91
CA HIS A 498 -12.49 -4.39 28.49
C HIS A 498 -12.68 -5.27 27.27
N ILE A 499 -13.08 -6.53 27.47
CA ILE A 499 -13.37 -7.43 26.36
C ILE A 499 -14.58 -6.90 25.59
N LYS A 500 -14.36 -6.52 24.32
CA LYS A 500 -15.40 -5.99 23.43
C LYS A 500 -16.02 -7.08 22.57
N SER A 501 -15.20 -8.02 22.11
CA SER A 501 -15.69 -9.16 21.35
C SER A 501 -14.78 -10.37 21.51
N VAL A 502 -15.41 -11.54 21.48
CA VAL A 502 -14.75 -12.84 21.41
C VAL A 502 -15.39 -13.59 20.24
N HIS A 503 -14.57 -13.93 19.25
CA HIS A 503 -15.01 -14.62 18.04
C HIS A 503 -14.57 -16.07 18.13
N TYR A 504 -15.50 -16.96 18.47
CA TYR A 504 -15.24 -18.40 18.52
C TYR A 504 -15.26 -19.01 17.12
N ASN A 505 -14.39 -19.98 16.89
CA ASN A 505 -14.46 -20.80 15.69
C ASN A 505 -15.55 -21.86 15.84
N ILE A 506 -16.70 -21.64 15.22
CA ILE A 506 -17.81 -22.59 15.17
C ILE A 506 -17.78 -23.26 13.79
N PRO A 507 -17.55 -24.58 13.70
CA PRO A 507 -17.52 -25.30 12.42
C PRO A 507 -18.81 -25.09 11.61
N GLY A 508 -18.68 -24.65 10.37
CA GLY A 508 -19.80 -24.33 9.47
C GLY A 508 -20.33 -22.89 9.60
N GLU A 509 -19.89 -22.13 10.60
CA GLU A 509 -20.22 -20.70 10.78
C GLU A 509 -18.99 -19.79 10.67
N GLU A 510 -17.92 -20.26 10.03
CA GLU A 510 -16.70 -19.50 9.84
C GLU A 510 -16.99 -18.18 9.10
N ARG A 511 -16.28 -17.12 9.48
CA ARG A 511 -16.40 -15.79 8.88
C ARG A 511 -15.29 -15.54 7.87
N THR A 512 -15.56 -14.66 6.91
CA THR A 512 -14.63 -14.27 5.84
C THR A 512 -13.52 -13.38 6.39
N LYS A 513 -12.41 -13.25 5.65
CA LYS A 513 -11.37 -12.27 5.96
C LYS A 513 -11.92 -10.84 5.96
N GLU A 514 -12.81 -10.49 5.02
CA GLU A 514 -13.41 -9.14 4.93
C GLU A 514 -14.23 -8.81 6.17
N TYR A 515 -14.95 -9.80 6.72
CA TYR A 515 -15.68 -9.61 7.98
C TYR A 515 -14.73 -9.22 9.12
N TYR A 516 -13.58 -9.88 9.24
CA TYR A 516 -12.62 -9.59 10.30
C TYR A 516 -11.86 -8.29 10.07
N ILE A 517 -11.53 -7.93 8.82
CA ILE A 517 -10.98 -6.60 8.48
C ILE A 517 -11.92 -5.49 8.96
N GLU A 518 -13.22 -5.59 8.62
CA GLU A 518 -14.20 -4.58 9.04
C GLU A 518 -14.47 -4.61 10.55
N ALA A 519 -14.42 -5.79 11.19
CA ALA A 519 -14.54 -5.90 12.64
C ALA A 519 -13.36 -5.22 13.37
N ILE A 520 -12.13 -5.43 12.90
CA ILE A 520 -10.92 -4.79 13.46
C ILE A 520 -10.94 -3.29 13.22
N LYS A 521 -11.33 -2.85 12.03
CA LYS A 521 -11.50 -1.42 11.71
C LYS A 521 -12.52 -0.76 12.64
N LYS A 522 -13.71 -1.36 12.82
CA LYS A 522 -14.73 -0.86 13.75
C LYS A 522 -14.24 -0.88 15.19
N PHE A 523 -13.47 -1.90 15.58
CA PHE A 523 -12.85 -1.99 16.89
C PHE A 523 -11.90 -0.80 17.12
N PHE A 524 -11.06 -0.45 16.16
CA PHE A 524 -10.19 0.74 16.25
C PHE A 524 -10.96 2.05 16.32
N ILE A 525 -11.93 2.26 15.43
CA ILE A 525 -12.75 3.48 15.38
C ILE A 525 -13.51 3.71 16.70
N ASN A 526 -14.08 2.64 17.26
CA ASN A 526 -14.92 2.72 18.44
C ASN A 526 -14.14 2.61 19.75
N CYS A 527 -12.82 2.38 19.69
CA CYS A 527 -12.03 2.15 20.90
C CYS A 527 -11.93 3.42 21.75
N THR A 528 -12.48 3.35 22.95
CA THR A 528 -12.53 4.50 23.89
C THR A 528 -11.33 4.55 24.83
N GLN A 529 -10.65 3.41 25.03
CA GLN A 529 -9.50 3.32 25.92
C GLN A 529 -8.21 3.83 25.24
N PRO A 530 -7.17 4.18 26.02
CA PRO A 530 -5.88 4.64 25.48
C PRO A 530 -5.09 3.57 24.70
N GLY A 531 -5.50 2.30 24.79
CA GLY A 531 -4.93 1.22 24.01
C GLY A 531 -5.90 0.08 23.74
N ALA A 532 -5.46 -0.84 22.89
CA ALA A 532 -6.20 -2.03 22.51
C ALA A 532 -5.29 -3.26 22.46
N ASN A 533 -5.89 -4.43 22.66
CA ASN A 533 -5.29 -5.74 22.41
C ASN A 533 -6.11 -6.47 21.33
N ILE A 534 -5.42 -7.05 20.35
CA ILE A 534 -5.98 -8.05 19.45
C ILE A 534 -5.24 -9.37 19.73
N ASP A 535 -5.96 -10.37 20.21
CA ASP A 535 -5.45 -11.74 20.37
C ASP A 535 -6.03 -12.62 19.26
N TYR A 536 -5.18 -13.02 18.32
CA TYR A 536 -5.51 -14.01 17.31
C TYR A 536 -4.99 -15.38 17.73
N THR A 537 -5.85 -16.39 17.64
CA THR A 537 -5.45 -17.79 17.75
C THR A 537 -6.06 -18.57 16.59
N GLY A 538 -5.24 -19.30 15.84
CA GLY A 538 -5.70 -19.88 14.59
C GLY A 538 -4.63 -20.51 13.72
N HIS A 539 -4.95 -20.67 12.44
CA HIS A 539 -4.01 -21.15 11.44
C HIS A 539 -3.17 -20.02 10.84
N GLY A 540 -1.91 -20.31 10.55
CA GLY A 540 -0.99 -19.34 9.94
C GLY A 540 -0.78 -19.66 8.47
N GLU A 541 -0.53 -18.64 7.65
CA GLU A 541 -0.02 -18.85 6.31
C GLU A 541 1.48 -19.18 6.39
N LYS A 542 1.89 -20.19 5.62
CA LYS A 542 3.25 -20.66 5.57
C LYS A 542 4.20 -19.53 5.17
N ASP A 543 5.35 -19.47 5.84
CA ASP A 543 6.44 -18.52 5.59
C ASP A 543 6.11 -17.03 5.86
N THR A 544 4.86 -16.67 6.15
CA THR A 544 4.44 -15.28 6.42
C THR A 544 3.82 -15.08 7.81
N GLY A 545 3.20 -16.13 8.37
CA GLY A 545 2.45 -16.04 9.61
C GLY A 545 1.15 -15.25 9.52
N ASN A 546 0.68 -14.95 8.30
CA ASN A 546 -0.58 -14.23 8.11
C ASN A 546 -1.76 -15.05 8.65
N TRP A 547 -2.76 -14.35 9.15
CA TRP A 547 -3.90 -14.98 9.81
C TRP A 547 -4.82 -15.61 8.78
N CYS A 548 -5.01 -16.92 8.85
CA CYS A 548 -5.86 -17.65 7.93
C CYS A 548 -7.32 -17.60 8.36
N PHE A 549 -8.19 -17.32 7.39
CA PHE A 549 -9.64 -17.36 7.48
C PHE A 549 -10.20 -18.27 6.38
N LYS A 550 -11.53 -18.44 6.34
CA LYS A 550 -12.16 -19.43 5.44
C LYS A 550 -11.93 -19.17 3.94
N ASP A 551 -11.66 -17.92 3.56
CA ASP A 551 -11.58 -17.46 2.17
C ASP A 551 -10.31 -16.64 1.87
N GLY A 552 -9.34 -16.63 2.79
CA GLY A 552 -8.01 -16.09 2.54
C GLY A 552 -7.33 -15.65 3.82
N VAL A 553 -6.37 -14.74 3.68
CA VAL A 553 -5.49 -14.30 4.77
C VAL A 553 -5.66 -12.82 5.09
N ILE A 554 -5.42 -12.45 6.34
CA ILE A 554 -5.13 -11.06 6.75
C ILE A 554 -3.64 -10.99 7.09
N SER A 555 -2.94 -10.10 6.41
CA SER A 555 -1.51 -9.88 6.62
C SER A 555 -1.20 -8.88 7.73
N PHE A 556 0.04 -8.86 8.18
CA PHE A 556 0.52 -7.79 9.08
C PHE A 556 0.26 -6.40 8.47
N ASN A 557 0.50 -6.23 7.17
CA ASN A 557 0.32 -4.96 6.48
C ASN A 557 -1.13 -4.49 6.50
N ASP A 558 -2.10 -5.41 6.34
CA ASP A 558 -3.52 -5.05 6.44
C ASP A 558 -3.86 -4.47 7.83
N ILE A 559 -3.35 -5.09 8.90
CA ILE A 559 -3.53 -4.59 10.27
C ILE A 559 -2.78 -3.28 10.50
N PHE A 560 -1.56 -3.16 9.98
CA PHE A 560 -0.74 -1.96 10.11
C PHE A 560 -1.39 -0.76 9.40
N GLU A 561 -1.94 -0.94 8.20
CA GLU A 561 -2.68 0.12 7.50
C GLU A 561 -3.95 0.52 8.25
N LEU A 562 -4.70 -0.44 8.80
CA LEU A 562 -5.84 -0.12 9.66
C LEU A 562 -5.41 0.68 10.90
N TYR A 563 -4.27 0.34 11.50
CA TYR A 563 -3.72 1.10 12.62
C TYR A 563 -3.35 2.51 12.20
N ILE A 564 -2.59 2.69 11.11
CA ILE A 564 -2.13 4.01 10.65
C ILE A 564 -3.33 4.92 10.37
N ASN A 565 -4.37 4.39 9.73
CA ASN A 565 -5.52 5.18 9.31
C ASN A 565 -6.54 5.46 10.43
N TYR A 566 -6.68 4.56 11.42
CA TYR A 566 -7.79 4.65 12.39
C TYR A 566 -7.37 4.58 13.86
N PHE A 567 -6.12 4.25 14.19
CA PHE A 567 -5.69 3.99 15.57
C PHE A 567 -4.32 4.57 15.97
N LYS A 568 -3.63 5.25 15.04
CA LYS A 568 -2.34 5.91 15.28
C LYS A 568 -2.43 6.87 16.46
N GLY A 569 -1.40 6.85 17.32
CA GLY A 569 -1.36 7.62 18.56
C GLY A 569 -1.95 6.89 19.77
N LYS A 570 -2.68 5.78 19.58
CA LYS A 570 -3.07 4.87 20.66
C LYS A 570 -2.19 3.62 20.65
N SER A 571 -2.05 2.99 21.81
CA SER A 571 -1.21 1.80 21.96
C SER A 571 -1.93 0.54 21.50
N LEU A 572 -1.38 -0.15 20.50
CA LEU A 572 -1.86 -1.47 20.05
C LEU A 572 -0.90 -2.58 20.51
N SER A 573 -1.45 -3.60 21.16
CA SER A 573 -0.76 -4.88 21.35
C SER A 573 -1.41 -5.94 20.48
N ILE A 574 -0.59 -6.70 19.75
CA ILE A 574 -1.03 -7.85 18.96
C ILE A 574 -0.40 -9.10 19.57
N THR A 575 -1.23 -10.08 19.88
CA THR A 575 -0.79 -11.45 20.14
C THR A 575 -1.19 -12.31 18.96
N SER A 576 -0.21 -12.92 18.30
CA SER A 576 -0.43 -13.78 17.14
C SER A 576 -0.07 -15.22 17.50
N ASP A 577 -1.07 -16.04 17.79
CA ASP A 577 -0.92 -17.45 18.10
C ASP A 577 -1.26 -18.35 16.90
N CYS A 578 -0.30 -18.45 15.99
CA CYS A 578 -0.37 -19.28 14.79
C CYS A 578 1.03 -19.61 14.25
N SER A 579 1.10 -20.58 13.33
CA SER A 579 2.35 -20.96 12.65
C SER A 579 2.98 -19.76 11.92
N TYR A 580 4.31 -19.70 11.90
CA TYR A 580 5.12 -18.64 11.26
C TYR A 580 4.88 -17.21 11.81
N SER A 581 4.17 -17.06 12.93
CA SER A 581 3.76 -15.76 13.49
C SER A 581 4.92 -14.83 13.82
N GLY A 582 6.13 -15.35 14.09
CA GLY A 582 7.35 -14.57 14.31
C GLY A 582 7.67 -13.59 13.16
N ASN A 583 7.23 -13.87 11.93
CA ASN A 583 7.42 -12.97 10.79
C ASN A 583 6.79 -11.59 10.97
N TRP A 584 5.69 -11.47 11.73
CA TRP A 584 5.03 -10.19 11.97
C TRP A 584 5.90 -9.19 12.74
N ILE A 585 6.83 -9.68 13.58
CA ILE A 585 7.82 -8.82 14.23
C ILE A 585 8.80 -8.24 13.20
N ASN A 586 9.27 -9.06 12.26
CA ASN A 586 10.19 -8.65 11.20
C ASN A 586 9.54 -7.66 10.23
N GLU A 587 8.30 -7.95 9.80
CA GLU A 587 7.53 -7.07 8.93
C GLU A 587 7.26 -5.71 9.60
N CYS A 588 6.94 -5.68 10.90
CA CYS A 588 6.82 -4.42 11.64
C CYS A 588 8.12 -3.62 11.62
N GLY A 589 9.26 -4.28 11.87
CA GLY A 589 10.57 -3.62 11.77
C GLY A 589 10.83 -3.04 10.38
N LYS A 590 10.55 -3.81 9.32
CA LYS A 590 10.70 -3.37 7.93
C LYS A 590 9.83 -2.16 7.61
N ARG A 591 8.56 -2.14 8.03
CA ARG A 591 7.67 -0.99 7.84
C ARG A 591 8.19 0.26 8.55
N LEU A 592 8.72 0.12 9.77
CA LEU A 592 9.33 1.23 10.50
C LEU A 592 10.59 1.75 9.78
N ASP A 593 11.39 0.87 9.19
CA ASP A 593 12.56 1.26 8.39
C ASP A 593 12.17 1.97 7.08
N GLU A 594 11.13 1.50 6.39
CA GLU A 594 10.56 2.17 5.21
C GLU A 594 10.05 3.59 5.53
N MET A 595 9.59 3.78 6.77
CA MET A 595 9.17 5.08 7.31
C MET A 595 10.35 5.90 7.89
N ASN A 596 11.59 5.42 7.76
CA ASN A 596 12.81 6.02 8.33
C ASN A 596 12.71 6.29 9.85
N VAL A 597 12.12 5.36 10.60
CA VAL A 597 11.99 5.44 12.07
C VAL A 597 13.15 4.67 12.71
N PRO A 598 14.12 5.34 13.35
CA PRO A 598 15.23 4.62 13.97
C PRO A 598 14.79 3.65 15.08
N SER A 599 15.62 2.65 15.36
CA SER A 599 15.33 1.50 16.23
C SER A 599 15.30 1.78 17.73
N CYS A 600 14.60 2.85 18.11
CA CYS A 600 14.40 3.26 19.49
C CYS A 600 12.98 3.76 19.75
N GLY A 601 12.47 3.44 20.94
CA GLY A 601 11.17 3.90 21.42
C GLY A 601 10.95 5.40 21.41
N HIS A 602 12.00 6.23 21.46
CA HIS A 602 11.85 7.68 21.32
C HIS A 602 11.17 8.04 20.01
N HIS A 603 11.64 7.48 18.89
CA HIS A 603 11.18 7.81 17.55
C HIS A 603 9.79 7.26 17.28
N THR A 604 9.54 6.01 17.65
CA THR A 604 8.21 5.39 17.50
C THR A 604 7.17 6.11 18.36
N ARG A 605 7.49 6.47 19.61
CA ARG A 605 6.59 7.25 20.48
C ARG A 605 6.35 8.66 19.94
N GLN A 606 7.39 9.35 19.50
CA GLN A 606 7.28 10.70 18.93
C GLN A 606 6.36 10.73 17.70
N GLN A 607 6.41 9.69 16.87
CA GLN A 607 5.57 9.55 15.68
C GLN A 607 4.19 8.94 15.97
N GLY A 608 3.88 8.61 17.24
CA GLY A 608 2.62 7.97 17.62
C GLY A 608 2.46 6.53 17.10
N LEU A 609 3.56 5.84 16.80
CA LEU A 609 3.62 4.45 16.34
C LEU A 609 3.80 3.51 17.54
N LEU A 610 2.71 3.22 18.22
CA LEU A 610 2.73 2.59 19.54
C LEU A 610 2.36 1.10 19.47
N PHE A 611 3.30 0.26 19.02
CA PHE A 611 3.07 -1.17 18.81
C PHE A 611 3.85 -2.08 19.77
N LYS A 612 3.20 -3.18 20.14
CA LYS A 612 3.82 -4.36 20.75
C LYS A 612 3.30 -5.62 20.06
N ILE A 613 4.19 -6.52 19.67
CA ILE A 613 3.83 -7.78 19.01
C ILE A 613 4.39 -8.94 19.84
N SER A 614 3.54 -9.92 20.13
CA SER A 614 3.89 -11.17 20.81
C SER A 614 3.45 -12.34 19.92
N THR A 615 4.30 -13.34 19.74
CA THR A 615 4.06 -14.44 18.79
C THR A 615 4.28 -15.78 19.48
N SER A 616 3.53 -16.80 19.04
CA SER A 616 3.61 -18.12 19.64
C SER A 616 4.79 -18.96 19.18
N CYS A 617 5.44 -18.59 18.07
CA CYS A 617 6.59 -19.28 17.50
C CYS A 617 7.55 -18.32 16.76
N GLU A 618 8.75 -18.81 16.41
CA GLU A 618 9.72 -18.11 15.56
C GLU A 618 9.26 -18.06 14.08
N PRO A 619 9.90 -17.23 13.22
CA PRO A 619 9.47 -17.00 11.83
C PRO A 619 9.46 -18.24 10.93
N ASN A 620 10.18 -19.30 11.31
CA ASN A 620 10.35 -20.54 10.57
C ASN A 620 9.77 -21.76 11.30
N GLU A 621 8.93 -21.54 12.30
CA GLU A 621 8.33 -22.60 13.13
C GLU A 621 6.82 -22.69 12.94
N GLU A 622 6.26 -23.87 13.15
CA GLU A 622 4.82 -24.10 13.21
C GLU A 622 4.31 -24.09 14.65
N ALA A 623 3.10 -23.57 14.85
CA ALA A 623 2.49 -23.50 16.17
C ALA A 623 1.76 -24.81 16.52
N THR A 624 1.77 -25.16 17.80
CA THR A 624 1.10 -26.35 18.34
C THR A 624 -0.15 -25.94 19.11
N ALA A 625 -1.25 -26.67 18.89
CA ALA A 625 -2.53 -26.41 19.54
C ALA A 625 -2.40 -26.38 21.08
N LEU A 626 -3.01 -25.37 21.71
CA LEU A 626 -3.08 -25.14 23.16
C LEU A 626 -1.74 -24.89 23.88
N CYS A 627 -0.58 -25.11 23.25
CA CYS A 627 0.71 -24.96 23.91
C CYS A 627 0.96 -23.51 24.35
N TYR A 628 0.72 -22.54 23.47
CA TYR A 628 1.00 -21.14 23.79
C TYR A 628 0.14 -20.61 24.93
N VAL A 629 -1.18 -20.78 24.86
CA VAL A 629 -2.09 -20.32 25.91
C VAL A 629 -1.85 -21.01 27.26
N ASN A 630 -1.44 -22.29 27.26
CA ASN A 630 -1.24 -23.04 28.51
C ASN A 630 0.12 -22.78 29.15
N GLU A 631 1.16 -22.56 28.34
CA GLU A 631 2.54 -22.55 28.83
C GLU A 631 3.16 -21.16 28.83
N ALA A 632 2.71 -20.27 27.93
CA ALA A 632 3.29 -18.95 27.73
C ALA A 632 2.35 -17.79 28.03
N ASN A 633 1.09 -18.05 28.39
CA ASN A 633 0.17 -17.02 28.83
C ASN A 633 -0.22 -17.25 30.29
N ALA A 634 -0.15 -16.21 31.11
CA ALA A 634 -0.55 -16.27 32.51
C ALA A 634 -1.13 -14.94 32.96
N TYR A 635 -2.02 -14.96 33.94
CA TYR A 635 -2.42 -13.75 34.64
C TYR A 635 -1.55 -13.58 35.88
N SER A 636 -0.82 -12.47 35.98
CA SER A 636 -0.05 -12.11 37.15
C SER A 636 -0.92 -11.36 38.14
N GLU A 637 -1.17 -11.94 39.32
CA GLU A 637 -1.89 -11.27 40.42
C GLU A 637 -1.11 -10.07 40.95
N ALA A 638 0.23 -10.16 40.95
CA ALA A 638 1.10 -9.10 41.45
C ALA A 638 1.03 -7.85 40.56
N ASP A 639 1.16 -8.05 39.24
CA ASP A 639 1.14 -6.96 38.26
C ASP A 639 -0.29 -6.60 37.82
N LYS A 640 -1.26 -7.43 38.22
CA LYS A 640 -2.66 -7.39 37.80
C LYS A 640 -2.77 -7.27 36.27
N THR A 641 -2.07 -8.11 35.53
CA THR A 641 -1.94 -8.02 34.07
C THR A 641 -1.82 -9.41 33.46
N VAL A 642 -2.22 -9.55 32.18
CA VAL A 642 -1.87 -10.73 31.39
C VAL A 642 -0.39 -10.61 30.99
N VAL A 643 0.39 -11.64 31.32
CA VAL A 643 1.80 -11.80 31.03
C VAL A 643 1.95 -12.82 29.91
N LEU A 644 2.66 -12.41 28.87
CA LEU A 644 3.03 -13.23 27.72
C LEU A 644 4.53 -13.52 27.82
N TRP A 645 4.90 -14.78 28.01
CA TRP A 645 6.27 -15.22 28.14
C TRP A 645 6.95 -15.22 26.76
N TYR A 646 8.10 -14.56 26.66
CA TYR A 646 8.90 -14.45 25.44
C TYR A 646 10.25 -15.15 25.58
N GLY A 647 10.83 -15.60 24.46
CA GLY A 647 12.07 -16.38 24.43
C GLY A 647 11.93 -17.76 25.09
N LYS A 648 10.70 -18.16 25.44
CA LYS A 648 10.41 -19.42 26.11
C LYS A 648 10.26 -20.51 25.05
N THR A 649 11.04 -21.58 25.19
CA THR A 649 10.80 -22.82 24.45
C THR A 649 9.67 -23.59 25.13
N LEU A 650 8.60 -23.86 24.39
CA LEU A 650 7.46 -24.62 24.88
C LEU A 650 7.75 -26.12 24.84
N THR A 651 6.91 -26.93 25.49
CA THR A 651 7.06 -28.40 25.47
C THR A 651 6.95 -28.99 24.06
N SER A 652 6.30 -28.30 23.12
CA SER A 652 6.26 -28.68 21.70
C SER A 652 7.58 -28.43 20.95
N GLY A 653 8.53 -27.70 21.54
CA GLY A 653 9.78 -27.29 20.91
C GLY A 653 9.73 -25.89 20.26
N GLN A 654 8.54 -25.35 19.96
CA GLN A 654 8.41 -24.00 19.41
C GLN A 654 8.88 -22.95 20.43
N LYS A 655 9.38 -21.81 19.95
CA LYS A 655 9.90 -20.73 20.79
C LYS A 655 9.12 -19.43 20.61
N THR A 656 8.66 -18.87 21.72
CA THR A 656 7.88 -17.63 21.70
C THR A 656 8.75 -16.42 21.41
N MET A 657 8.22 -15.42 20.70
CA MET A 657 8.90 -14.14 20.50
C MET A 657 8.04 -12.96 20.96
N LEU A 658 8.72 -11.85 21.24
CA LEU A 658 8.09 -10.57 21.57
C LEU A 658 9.01 -9.45 21.17
N ASN A 659 8.45 -8.40 20.57
CA ASN A 659 9.14 -7.13 20.47
C ASN A 659 8.18 -6.00 20.85
N ASP A 660 8.62 -5.16 21.78
CA ASP A 660 7.96 -3.90 22.11
C ASP A 660 8.67 -2.77 21.38
N PHE A 661 8.03 -2.26 20.31
CA PHE A 661 8.59 -1.21 19.48
C PHE A 661 8.57 0.15 20.17
N ARG A 662 7.91 0.24 21.33
CA ARG A 662 7.82 1.44 22.12
C ARG A 662 8.98 1.55 23.09
N ASP A 663 9.75 0.51 23.35
CA ASP A 663 10.79 0.55 24.39
C ASP A 663 11.95 1.47 24.01
N ILE A 664 12.33 2.35 24.94
CA ILE A 664 13.49 3.23 24.77
C ILE A 664 14.75 2.42 25.07
N ARG A 665 15.58 2.28 24.05
CA ARG A 665 16.76 1.39 24.04
C ARG A 665 18.08 2.11 24.24
N CYS A 666 18.12 3.41 23.98
CA CYS A 666 19.30 4.21 24.28
C CYS A 666 19.37 4.52 25.79
N SER A 667 20.52 5.00 26.29
CA SER A 667 20.56 5.38 27.72
C SER A 667 19.92 6.72 28.00
N LYS A 668 19.44 7.45 26.98
CA LYS A 668 18.85 8.77 27.17
C LYS A 668 17.44 8.68 27.73
N PRO A 669 17.08 9.52 28.71
CA PRO A 669 15.73 9.58 29.23
C PRO A 669 14.74 10.04 28.15
N ALA A 670 13.44 9.85 28.41
CA ALA A 670 12.38 10.14 27.44
C ALA A 670 12.31 11.61 27.00
N ASN A 671 12.88 12.54 27.77
CA ASN A 671 12.90 13.98 27.53
C ASN A 671 14.20 14.49 26.91
N GLU A 672 15.16 13.61 26.61
CA GLU A 672 16.41 13.95 25.93
C GLU A 672 16.40 13.48 24.46
N SER A 673 17.29 14.06 23.65
CA SER A 673 17.49 13.65 22.26
C SER A 673 17.95 12.20 22.20
N CYS A 674 17.31 11.41 21.33
CA CYS A 674 17.69 10.02 21.11
C CYS A 674 19.11 9.91 20.53
N GLU A 675 19.83 8.86 20.91
CA GLU A 675 21.14 8.53 20.33
C GLU A 675 21.04 7.62 19.11
N ALA A 676 19.89 6.98 18.89
CA ALA A 676 19.66 6.20 17.68
C ALA A 676 19.40 7.19 16.53
N ASP A 677 20.26 7.14 15.51
CA ASP A 677 20.16 7.94 14.29
C ASP A 677 19.62 7.08 13.12
N THR A 678 19.60 7.63 11.91
CA THR A 678 19.08 6.96 10.72
C THR A 678 19.84 5.67 10.35
N ASP A 679 21.06 5.45 10.86
CA ASP A 679 21.80 4.21 10.63
C ASP A 679 21.31 3.07 11.55
N CYS A 680 20.59 3.39 12.63
CA CYS A 680 19.99 2.42 13.55
C CYS A 680 18.63 1.95 13.00
N THR A 681 18.64 0.94 12.14
CA THR A 681 17.41 0.34 11.59
C THR A 681 16.81 -0.72 12.53
N TRP A 682 15.50 -0.93 12.46
CA TRP A 682 14.80 -2.00 13.18
C TRP A 682 15.16 -3.36 12.64
N ASN A 683 15.36 -3.51 11.33
CA ASN A 683 15.79 -4.76 10.73
C ASN A 683 17.17 -5.20 11.25
N ASP A 684 18.15 -4.29 11.33
CA ASP A 684 19.46 -4.62 11.90
C ASP A 684 19.34 -5.07 13.37
N TYR A 685 18.52 -4.37 14.15
CA TYR A 685 18.27 -4.73 15.56
C TYR A 685 17.60 -6.11 15.70
N LEU A 686 16.55 -6.36 14.92
CA LEU A 686 15.73 -7.58 15.01
C LEU A 686 16.43 -8.80 14.41
N SER A 687 17.32 -8.59 13.45
CA SER A 687 18.03 -9.68 12.74
C SER A 687 18.89 -10.57 13.65
N ASN A 688 19.14 -10.16 14.89
CA ASN A 688 19.97 -10.87 15.86
C ASN A 688 21.40 -11.15 15.35
N LYS A 689 21.85 -10.37 14.35
CA LYS A 689 23.17 -10.47 13.71
C LYS A 689 24.31 -9.97 14.58
N TYR A 690 24.05 -9.59 15.84
CA TYR A 690 25.07 -9.14 16.78
C TYR A 690 26.25 -10.13 16.90
N HIS A 691 25.99 -11.43 16.75
CA HIS A 691 27.01 -12.48 16.80
C HIS A 691 27.94 -12.52 15.58
N LEU A 692 27.57 -11.82 14.50
CA LEU A 692 28.38 -11.63 13.29
C LEU A 692 29.08 -10.27 13.26
N VAL A 693 28.86 -9.41 14.26
CA VAL A 693 29.51 -8.10 14.37
C VAL A 693 30.80 -8.25 15.18
N TYR A 694 31.92 -7.88 14.58
CA TYR A 694 33.24 -8.01 15.19
C TYR A 694 34.00 -6.69 15.19
N LYS A 695 34.61 -6.39 16.34
CA LYS A 695 35.66 -5.38 16.46
C LYS A 695 37.00 -6.02 16.10
N VAL A 696 37.68 -5.49 15.09
CA VAL A 696 39.03 -5.92 14.68
C VAL A 696 39.99 -4.76 14.90
N CYS A 697 40.99 -4.96 15.74
CA CYS A 697 42.08 -4.00 15.97
C CYS A 697 43.38 -4.53 15.35
N GLY A 698 44.17 -3.65 14.73
CA GLY A 698 45.40 -4.04 14.06
C GLY A 698 46.22 -2.86 13.58
N LYS A 699 47.01 -3.09 12.52
CA LYS A 699 47.72 -2.03 11.82
C LYS A 699 47.25 -1.98 10.37
N ASP A 700 46.82 -0.82 9.91
CA ASP A 700 46.61 -0.55 8.49
C ASP A 700 47.69 0.44 8.02
N LYS A 701 48.38 0.12 6.92
CA LYS A 701 49.53 0.88 6.40
C LYS A 701 50.59 1.23 7.47
N GLY A 702 50.77 0.37 8.46
CA GLY A 702 51.73 0.55 9.57
C GLY A 702 51.22 1.39 10.74
N TYR A 703 50.04 1.99 10.65
CA TYR A 703 49.41 2.77 11.72
C TYR A 703 48.36 1.93 12.45
N ALA A 704 48.22 2.12 13.75
CA ALA A 704 47.16 1.46 14.52
C ALA A 704 45.78 1.86 13.95
N ALA A 705 44.93 0.88 13.72
CA ALA A 705 43.58 1.08 13.20
C ALA A 705 42.61 0.07 13.82
N TRP A 706 41.33 0.44 13.83
CA TRP A 706 40.22 -0.40 14.27
C TRP A 706 39.10 -0.39 13.22
N HIS A 707 38.38 -1.51 13.12
CA HIS A 707 37.25 -1.69 12.22
C HIS A 707 36.14 -2.47 12.94
N TYR A 708 34.89 -2.02 12.79
CA TYR A 708 33.72 -2.85 13.05
C TYR A 708 33.26 -3.48 11.73
N VAL A 709 33.09 -4.79 11.72
CA VAL A 709 32.71 -5.56 10.53
C VAL A 709 31.49 -6.40 10.85
N LEU A 710 30.47 -6.29 10.01
CA LEU A 710 29.39 -7.26 9.93
C LEU A 710 29.81 -8.36 8.96
N VAL A 711 30.14 -9.53 9.48
CA VAL A 711 30.67 -10.66 8.73
C VAL A 711 29.54 -11.40 8.01
N ASP A 712 29.76 -11.76 6.75
CA ASP A 712 28.84 -12.60 5.99
C ASP A 712 28.80 -13.99 6.64
N GLU A 713 27.60 -14.50 6.93
CA GLU A 713 27.41 -15.73 7.72
C GLU A 713 28.16 -16.94 7.12
N GLU A 714 28.09 -17.09 5.79
CA GLU A 714 28.81 -18.12 5.02
C GLU A 714 30.35 -18.03 5.12
N LYS A 715 30.89 -16.84 5.40
CA LYS A 715 32.33 -16.58 5.52
C LYS A 715 32.80 -16.54 6.95
N PHE A 716 31.92 -16.75 7.93
CA PHE A 716 32.23 -16.61 9.34
C PHE A 716 33.36 -17.53 9.80
N VAL A 717 33.38 -18.78 9.32
CA VAL A 717 34.43 -19.76 9.65
C VAL A 717 35.78 -19.31 9.09
N ASP A 718 35.80 -18.94 7.81
CA ASP A 718 37.02 -18.49 7.11
C ASP A 718 37.55 -17.18 7.68
N PHE A 719 36.65 -16.25 8.04
CA PHE A 719 36.99 -15.00 8.72
C PHE A 719 37.76 -15.28 10.01
N LYS A 720 37.22 -16.13 10.91
CA LYS A 720 37.88 -16.46 12.17
C LYS A 720 39.24 -17.13 11.95
N ALA A 721 39.35 -18.01 10.96
CA ALA A 721 40.62 -18.64 10.61
C ALA A 721 41.64 -17.61 10.09
N GLN A 722 41.22 -16.69 9.21
CA GLN A 722 42.09 -15.68 8.62
C GLN A 722 42.54 -14.63 9.63
N VAL A 723 41.67 -14.19 10.53
CA VAL A 723 42.03 -13.26 11.63
C VAL A 723 43.18 -13.82 12.46
N ALA A 724 43.19 -15.14 12.73
CA ALA A 724 44.25 -15.80 13.47
C ALA A 724 45.63 -15.76 12.78
N THR A 725 45.68 -15.54 11.46
CA THR A 725 46.94 -15.43 10.71
C THR A 725 47.62 -14.06 10.86
N GLY A 726 46.93 -13.06 11.39
CA GLY A 726 47.47 -11.72 11.66
C GLY A 726 47.57 -10.79 10.45
N SER A 727 47.09 -11.21 9.28
CA SER A 727 46.92 -10.38 8.08
C SER A 727 45.58 -10.73 7.43
N ILE A 728 44.71 -9.74 7.29
CA ILE A 728 43.36 -9.93 6.76
C ILE A 728 42.92 -8.71 5.96
N ASP A 729 42.25 -8.97 4.85
CA ASP A 729 41.51 -7.96 4.09
C ASP A 729 40.03 -8.09 4.44
N LEU A 730 39.57 -7.22 5.35
CA LEU A 730 38.23 -7.29 5.94
C LEU A 730 37.11 -7.13 4.91
N SER A 731 37.36 -6.43 3.80
CA SER A 731 36.38 -6.19 2.73
C SER A 731 35.92 -7.47 2.03
N LYS A 732 36.69 -8.56 2.14
CA LYS A 732 36.34 -9.86 1.55
C LYS A 732 35.35 -10.67 2.38
N TYR A 733 35.24 -10.37 3.67
CA TYR A 733 34.50 -11.18 4.64
C TYR A 733 33.18 -10.58 5.07
N GLY A 734 32.91 -9.32 4.73
CA GLY A 734 31.63 -8.68 4.99
C GLY A 734 31.68 -7.17 4.88
N LYS A 735 30.67 -6.51 5.44
CA LYS A 735 30.51 -5.05 5.38
C LYS A 735 31.26 -4.39 6.53
N ILE A 736 32.14 -3.45 6.21
CA ILE A 736 32.72 -2.53 7.21
C ILE A 736 31.63 -1.56 7.63
N LEU A 737 31.31 -1.56 8.92
CA LEU A 737 30.28 -0.71 9.53
C LEU A 737 30.86 0.64 9.91
N GLU A 738 31.99 0.62 10.62
CA GLU A 738 32.69 1.81 11.12
C GLU A 738 34.20 1.50 11.12
N SER A 739 35.04 2.53 10.97
CA SER A 739 36.49 2.37 11.02
C SER A 739 37.20 3.65 11.41
N GLY A 740 38.40 3.52 11.98
CA GLY A 740 39.21 4.69 12.32
C GLY A 740 40.64 4.35 12.69
N TRP A 741 41.44 5.40 12.83
CA TRP A 741 42.82 5.31 13.30
C TRP A 741 42.87 5.29 14.84
N GLY A 742 43.86 4.59 15.39
CA GLY A 742 44.04 4.42 16.82
C GLY A 742 44.03 2.96 17.26
N LYS A 743 44.28 2.73 18.55
CA LYS A 743 44.34 1.38 19.13
C LYS A 743 42.95 0.77 19.35
N ASP A 744 42.01 1.61 19.77
CA ASP A 744 40.66 1.23 20.17
C ASP A 744 39.65 2.24 19.62
N PRO A 745 38.41 1.82 19.29
CA PRO A 745 37.35 2.73 18.87
C PRO A 745 36.94 3.68 20.00
N PRO A 746 36.52 4.91 19.67
CA PRO A 746 35.86 5.81 20.61
C PRO A 746 34.58 5.20 21.22
N GLU A 747 34.27 5.55 22.48
CA GLU A 747 33.10 5.02 23.21
C GLU A 747 31.76 5.32 22.52
N ASP A 748 31.64 6.47 21.87
CA ASP A 748 30.46 6.89 21.11
C ASP A 748 30.23 5.99 19.88
N ILE A 749 31.29 5.55 19.21
CA ILE A 749 31.20 4.61 18.09
C ILE A 749 30.78 3.22 18.58
N GLU A 750 31.42 2.71 19.65
CA GLU A 750 31.06 1.43 20.24
C GLU A 750 29.58 1.42 20.65
N ARG A 751 29.14 2.51 21.28
CA ARG A 751 27.75 2.73 21.65
C ARG A 751 26.80 2.75 20.45
N LYS A 752 27.14 3.46 19.37
CA LYS A 752 26.34 3.49 18.13
C LYS A 752 26.13 2.08 17.56
N VAL A 753 27.20 1.28 17.47
CA VAL A 753 27.12 -0.09 16.98
C VAL A 753 26.27 -0.98 17.90
N ASN A 754 26.40 -0.82 19.22
CA ASN A 754 25.59 -1.56 20.18
C ASN A 754 24.09 -1.23 20.08
N LEU A 755 23.74 0.05 19.87
CA LEU A 755 22.37 0.48 19.63
C LEU A 755 21.78 -0.13 18.37
N ARG A 756 22.59 -0.24 17.30
CA ARG A 756 22.16 -0.78 16.01
C ARG A 756 21.86 -2.29 16.04
N PHE A 757 22.65 -3.09 16.78
CA PHE A 757 22.54 -4.56 16.74
C PHE A 757 22.08 -5.23 18.05
N GLY A 758 21.86 -4.47 19.12
CA GLY A 758 21.09 -4.95 20.29
C GLY A 758 21.85 -5.69 21.40
N LYS A 759 23.17 -5.51 21.55
CA LYS A 759 23.96 -5.88 22.77
C LYS A 759 25.39 -5.31 22.73
N LEU A 760 25.98 -5.08 23.91
CA LEU A 760 27.41 -4.75 24.08
C LEU A 760 28.30 -5.86 23.50
N LEU A 761 29.09 -5.52 22.49
CA LEU A 761 29.94 -6.46 21.73
C LEU A 761 31.03 -7.10 22.59
N LYS A 762 31.29 -8.40 22.39
CA LYS A 762 32.48 -9.07 22.95
C LYS A 762 33.67 -8.88 21.99
N PRO A 763 34.86 -8.45 22.46
CA PRO A 763 36.04 -8.31 21.62
C PRO A 763 36.59 -9.69 21.17
N LEU A 764 37.17 -9.75 19.96
CA LEU A 764 38.04 -10.84 19.48
C LEU A 764 39.51 -10.40 19.48
#